data_AF-A0A959RVA1-F1
#
_entry.id   AF-A0A959RVA1-F1
#
_cell.length_a   1.000
_cell.length_b   1.000
_cell.length_c   1.000
_cell.angle_alpha   90.00
_cell.angle_beta   90.00
_cell.angle_gamma   90.00
#
_symmetry.space_group_name_H-M   'P 1'
#
loop_
_entity.id
_entity.type
_entity.pdbx_description
1 polymer ?
#
loop_
_entity_poly.entity_id
_entity_poly.type
_entity_poly.pdbx_seq_one_letter_code
_entity_poly.pdbx_strand_id
1 'polypeptide(L)'
;SQVLAEDAIFWFYEITNMGDYDYDKTLFAQYVDWGIGGHDNSSNNAGDYNELLDMSYAWSAVPFGSPGNWSPVGLAGYAFLESPGVPDDRRDNDSDGLTDERRDNVANIFINDPNQDPFILNAVRDTAKFREFYAYSWKPHWDADENANWKSFEDLDANNVWDQNESLYDDVGSDGLGPFDDGYTGADADGTQGNGKPDQGEPNFGILDKDESDQLGLTGFAIYPVHKYELDNDEENWQVLTGLPTPHGQELIGVNLANYFSSSLFSMNGRNKYSAESGTIQETGETERFSMSMIYGINENDLFRRKKTVQQIYNANYRFAKPPEKPILKAIPGDGKVTLFWDDRAEKTFDAFYQRVNFEGYRIYRSTEPNFIENKIITDAFGKATYRDPIAQYDLIDNEKGLHPIDVNGALFYLGNDTGLKHSFIDSTVQNGQTYYYAVSAYDKGFTTINIEGSFEGIPPSETTTILKQDINGIVTSDINTAVITPTAPAAGYVPPQIQSFEGSGPGTGTVSLTILDPDSVKNFSTYRLEFSENSIYHNASIPQYSLINTSSNDTLIKNEKLTGGSIQTAVKNGITIDIKNDTTVSIDFDNSKWINGNSNYIVQVGFDSRFQAAYQGRRIFYPADFEIQITEPGMGDLSYPSSTFSQPIQSNIIIKNITDGNDHQQFIFRDENKNTLFDDGDAVFIIFGDSVGKPVTKNTNLHASWSVSIFNDTTLAEDKRIHPEFGDVYKVVTKKPFRNGEFFEFTTKAQDMDLSKAKTDLDNIAVVPNPYVGAASWEKFSTEVGRGERKIYFTHLPNECTIRIYTISGKLVNTIEHSSTIADGQESWDLVSRDAMDIAYGVYIFHVDAPGIGEKIGRFAIVK
;
A
#
# COMPACT_ATOMS: atom_id res chain seq x y z
N SER A 1 -5.51 7.32 1.48
CA SER A 1 -6.63 8.00 0.87
C SER A 1 -7.78 7.05 0.91
N GLN A 2 -8.80 7.39 1.69
CA GLN A 2 -10.05 6.67 1.64
C GLN A 2 -10.93 7.39 0.61
N VAL A 3 -11.45 6.65 -0.37
CA VAL A 3 -12.22 7.23 -1.49
C VAL A 3 -13.50 7.93 -1.01
N LEU A 4 -14.01 7.53 0.16
CA LEU A 4 -15.16 8.16 0.83
C LEU A 4 -14.88 9.62 1.26
N ALA A 5 -13.62 10.01 1.44
CA ALA A 5 -13.21 11.33 1.94
C ALA A 5 -12.45 12.20 0.91
N GLU A 6 -12.27 11.72 -0.34
CA GLU A 6 -11.36 12.36 -1.31
C GLU A 6 -11.82 13.77 -1.75
N ASP A 7 -13.13 14.04 -1.78
CA ASP A 7 -13.70 15.31 -2.23
C ASP A 7 -14.44 16.05 -1.10
N ALA A 8 -13.93 15.93 0.11
CA ALA A 8 -14.36 16.69 1.26
C ALA A 8 -13.16 17.25 2.01
N ILE A 9 -13.32 18.44 2.58
CA ILE A 9 -12.39 19.02 3.54
C ILE A 9 -13.13 19.09 4.86
N PHE A 10 -12.51 18.60 5.92
CA PHE A 10 -13.02 18.71 7.28
C PHE A 10 -12.29 19.85 7.99
N TRP A 11 -13.05 20.70 8.67
CA TRP A 11 -12.53 21.77 9.52
C TRP A 11 -13.04 21.56 10.92
N PHE A 12 -12.10 21.42 11.83
CA PHE A 12 -12.34 21.42 13.26
C PHE A 12 -11.87 22.76 13.80
N TYR A 13 -12.76 23.49 14.45
CA TYR A 13 -12.48 24.79 15.02
C TYR A 13 -12.52 24.72 16.54
N GLU A 14 -11.51 25.28 17.18
CA GLU A 14 -11.48 25.57 18.61
C GLU A 14 -11.34 27.09 18.79
N ILE A 15 -12.27 27.71 19.51
CA ILE A 15 -12.29 29.14 19.78
C ILE A 15 -12.12 29.36 21.28
N THR A 16 -10.99 29.94 21.67
CA THR A 16 -10.68 30.22 23.08
C THR A 16 -10.65 31.73 23.36
N ASN A 17 -11.32 32.17 24.41
CA ASN A 17 -11.20 33.55 24.88
C ASN A 17 -9.91 33.76 25.70
N MET A 18 -8.82 34.15 25.03
CA MET A 18 -7.54 34.44 25.68
C MET A 18 -7.47 35.83 26.36
N GLY A 19 -8.55 36.60 26.30
CA GLY A 19 -8.67 37.90 26.98
C GLY A 19 -8.95 37.74 28.49
N ASP A 20 -8.77 38.80 29.25
CA ASP A 20 -9.16 38.88 30.67
C ASP A 20 -10.60 39.39 30.88
N TYR A 21 -11.29 39.65 29.76
CA TYR A 21 -12.67 40.14 29.71
C TYR A 21 -13.64 38.99 29.43
N ASP A 22 -14.76 38.95 30.16
CA ASP A 22 -15.84 38.01 29.88
C ASP A 22 -16.77 38.62 28.84
N TYR A 23 -17.04 37.89 27.78
CA TYR A 23 -18.03 38.27 26.79
C TYR A 23 -19.36 37.65 27.18
N ASP A 24 -20.32 38.45 27.62
CA ASP A 24 -21.69 37.99 27.90
C ASP A 24 -22.43 37.54 26.63
N LYS A 25 -21.97 38.02 25.46
CA LYS A 25 -22.55 37.75 24.14
C LYS A 25 -21.45 37.63 23.10
N THR A 26 -21.34 36.43 22.57
CA THR A 26 -20.44 36.02 21.50
C THR A 26 -21.24 35.21 20.49
N LEU A 27 -20.85 35.27 19.22
CA LEU A 27 -21.34 34.34 18.21
C LEU A 27 -20.18 33.97 17.29
N PHE A 28 -20.22 32.76 16.76
CA PHE A 28 -19.43 32.38 15.61
C PHE A 28 -20.23 32.68 14.34
N ALA A 29 -19.58 33.25 13.33
CA ALA A 29 -20.17 33.43 12.03
C ALA A 29 -19.16 33.22 10.90
N GLN A 30 -19.65 32.72 9.78
CA GLN A 30 -18.85 32.51 8.57
C GLN A 30 -19.48 33.22 7.38
N TYR A 31 -18.64 33.97 6.64
CA TYR A 31 -18.95 34.52 5.33
C TYR A 31 -18.38 33.62 4.25
N VAL A 32 -19.20 33.26 3.26
CA VAL A 32 -18.78 32.46 2.11
C VAL A 32 -19.10 33.21 0.82
N ASP A 33 -18.06 33.45 0.02
CA ASP A 33 -18.15 33.90 -1.38
C ASP A 33 -17.70 32.75 -2.27
N TRP A 34 -18.60 32.25 -3.13
CA TRP A 34 -18.43 30.94 -3.76
C TRP A 34 -17.58 30.96 -5.04
N GLY A 35 -17.70 32.01 -5.85
CA GLY A 35 -16.97 32.13 -7.13
C GLY A 35 -17.06 30.91 -8.06
N ILE A 36 -18.17 30.17 -8.07
CA ILE A 36 -18.30 28.91 -8.81
C ILE A 36 -18.16 29.17 -10.32
N GLY A 37 -17.34 28.36 -11.00
CA GLY A 37 -17.05 28.55 -12.42
C GLY A 37 -16.00 29.63 -12.72
N GLY A 38 -15.33 30.18 -11.70
CA GLY A 38 -14.17 31.07 -11.83
C GLY A 38 -14.51 32.56 -11.85
N HIS A 39 -13.48 33.39 -11.78
CA HIS A 39 -13.58 34.82 -11.46
C HIS A 39 -14.56 35.58 -12.38
N ASP A 40 -14.44 35.40 -13.70
CA ASP A 40 -15.26 36.12 -14.68
C ASP A 40 -16.70 35.58 -14.78
N ASN A 41 -16.99 34.43 -14.17
CA ASN A 41 -18.32 33.80 -14.16
C ASN A 41 -19.05 33.91 -12.82
N SER A 42 -18.45 34.55 -11.82
CA SER A 42 -19.03 34.78 -10.48
C SER A 42 -20.44 35.41 -10.52
N SER A 43 -20.74 36.23 -11.54
CA SER A 43 -22.06 36.86 -11.70
C SER A 43 -23.18 35.89 -12.14
N ASN A 44 -22.85 34.65 -12.48
CA ASN A 44 -23.78 33.62 -12.92
C ASN A 44 -23.79 32.44 -11.95
N ASN A 45 -23.83 32.70 -10.65
CA ASN A 45 -23.90 31.65 -9.63
C ASN A 45 -25.33 31.47 -9.15
N ALA A 46 -25.58 30.29 -8.59
CA ALA A 46 -26.83 29.95 -7.95
C ALA A 46 -26.54 29.13 -6.69
N GLY A 47 -27.42 29.19 -5.71
CA GLY A 47 -27.23 28.50 -4.44
C GLY A 47 -28.53 28.33 -3.67
N ASP A 48 -28.52 27.40 -2.72
CA ASP A 48 -29.65 27.05 -1.87
C ASP A 48 -29.16 26.37 -0.56
N TYR A 49 -30.10 25.98 0.29
CA TYR A 49 -29.88 25.27 1.54
C TYR A 49 -30.75 24.03 1.64
N ASN A 50 -30.15 22.90 2.04
CA ASN A 50 -30.86 21.65 2.27
C ASN A 50 -31.04 21.41 3.77
N GLU A 51 -32.27 21.59 4.26
CA GLU A 51 -32.66 21.43 5.67
C GLU A 51 -32.48 20.00 6.20
N LEU A 52 -32.55 18.98 5.35
CA LEU A 52 -32.40 17.58 5.80
C LEU A 52 -30.93 17.16 5.94
N LEU A 53 -30.02 17.93 5.33
CA LEU A 53 -28.60 17.64 5.31
C LEU A 53 -27.77 18.72 6.00
N ASP A 54 -28.42 19.73 6.59
CA ASP A 54 -27.80 20.93 7.18
C ASP A 54 -26.65 21.50 6.35
N MET A 55 -26.93 21.69 5.06
CA MET A 55 -25.90 22.02 4.08
C MET A 55 -26.37 23.11 3.12
N SER A 56 -25.57 24.17 3.02
CA SER A 56 -25.68 25.13 1.93
C SER A 56 -24.85 24.66 0.74
N TYR A 57 -25.31 24.91 -0.47
CA TYR A 57 -24.60 24.54 -1.68
C TYR A 57 -24.77 25.57 -2.79
N ALA A 58 -23.76 25.65 -3.66
CA ALA A 58 -23.74 26.56 -4.79
C ALA A 58 -23.24 25.89 -6.08
N TRP A 59 -23.71 26.42 -7.21
CA TRP A 59 -23.41 25.95 -8.55
C TRP A 59 -23.30 27.10 -9.54
N SER A 60 -22.73 26.83 -10.71
CA SER A 60 -22.74 27.75 -11.83
C SER A 60 -24.06 27.64 -12.61
N ALA A 61 -24.76 28.75 -12.81
CA ALA A 61 -25.96 28.83 -13.65
C ALA A 61 -25.65 28.67 -15.15
N VAL A 62 -24.36 28.72 -15.54
CA VAL A 62 -23.88 28.44 -16.89
C VAL A 62 -23.06 27.15 -16.95
N PRO A 63 -23.05 26.41 -18.07
CA PRO A 63 -22.44 25.08 -18.12
C PRO A 63 -20.91 25.07 -18.26
N PHE A 64 -20.24 26.24 -18.27
CA PHE A 64 -18.81 26.37 -18.48
C PHE A 64 -18.17 27.35 -17.49
N GLY A 65 -16.91 27.12 -17.14
CA GLY A 65 -16.10 28.01 -16.30
C GLY A 65 -15.22 28.97 -17.11
N SER A 66 -14.74 30.03 -16.47
CA SER A 66 -13.84 31.05 -17.05
C SER A 66 -12.63 31.30 -16.14
N PRO A 67 -11.43 31.54 -16.71
CA PRO A 67 -11.09 31.55 -18.13
C PRO A 67 -11.07 30.14 -18.75
N GLY A 68 -11.20 30.05 -20.07
CA GLY A 68 -10.94 28.82 -20.83
C GLY A 68 -12.14 27.94 -21.18
N ASN A 69 -13.38 28.32 -20.80
CA ASN A 69 -14.61 27.58 -21.14
C ASN A 69 -14.55 26.08 -20.79
N TRP A 70 -13.94 25.74 -19.66
CA TRP A 70 -13.84 24.36 -19.19
C TRP A 70 -15.20 23.86 -18.67
N SER A 71 -15.45 22.57 -18.82
CA SER A 71 -16.72 21.91 -18.46
C SER A 71 -16.45 20.43 -18.17
N PRO A 72 -17.21 19.79 -17.26
CA PRO A 72 -18.33 20.36 -16.48
C PRO A 72 -17.85 21.22 -15.30
N VAL A 73 -18.68 22.20 -14.90
CA VAL A 73 -18.49 22.93 -13.64
C VAL A 73 -19.21 22.17 -12.53
N GLY A 74 -18.49 21.81 -11.48
CA GLY A 74 -19.05 21.10 -10.32
C GLY A 74 -19.85 22.02 -9.38
N LEU A 75 -20.29 21.43 -8.27
CA LEU A 75 -20.95 22.08 -7.15
C LEU A 75 -20.02 22.03 -5.93
N ALA A 76 -20.18 23.01 -5.06
CA ALA A 76 -19.57 23.02 -3.74
C ALA A 76 -20.66 23.18 -2.67
N GLY A 77 -20.43 22.60 -1.50
CA GLY A 77 -21.31 22.70 -0.35
C GLY A 77 -20.54 22.95 0.94
N TYR A 78 -21.17 23.67 1.87
CA TYR A 78 -20.73 23.83 3.25
C TYR A 78 -21.77 23.21 4.15
N ALA A 79 -21.33 22.25 4.95
CA ALA A 79 -22.17 21.55 5.90
C ALA A 79 -21.61 21.71 7.31
N PHE A 80 -22.47 22.03 8.26
CA PHE A 80 -22.18 21.79 9.66
C PHE A 80 -22.33 20.28 9.92
N LEU A 81 -21.44 19.71 10.72
CA LEU A 81 -21.41 18.27 10.97
C LEU A 81 -22.15 17.89 12.25
N GLU A 82 -22.31 18.86 13.14
CA GLU A 82 -23.10 18.80 14.34
C GLU A 82 -23.82 20.13 14.54
N SER A 83 -24.99 20.09 15.16
CA SER A 83 -25.85 21.26 15.23
C SER A 83 -26.75 21.27 16.46
N PRO A 84 -26.25 21.20 17.70
CA PRO A 84 -27.10 21.51 18.83
C PRO A 84 -27.56 22.98 18.76
N GLY A 85 -28.66 23.28 19.42
CA GLY A 85 -29.24 24.60 19.47
C GLY A 85 -28.73 25.46 20.62
N VAL A 86 -29.57 25.58 21.65
CA VAL A 86 -29.49 26.64 22.65
C VAL A 86 -29.52 25.99 24.04
N PRO A 87 -28.40 25.99 24.78
CA PRO A 87 -28.23 25.16 25.98
C PRO A 87 -29.23 25.46 27.10
N ASP A 88 -29.87 26.63 27.09
CA ASP A 88 -30.76 27.08 28.16
C ASP A 88 -32.24 27.25 27.76
N ASP A 89 -32.66 26.83 26.55
CA ASP A 89 -34.05 27.02 26.09
C ASP A 89 -34.98 25.82 26.37
N ARG A 90 -34.40 24.70 26.83
CA ARG A 90 -35.09 23.43 27.15
C ARG A 90 -35.84 22.83 25.96
N ARG A 91 -35.27 22.98 24.77
CA ARG A 91 -35.72 22.34 23.55
C ARG A 91 -34.62 21.40 23.06
N ASP A 92 -35.09 20.42 22.33
CA ASP A 92 -34.31 19.45 21.59
C ASP A 92 -34.21 20.04 20.17
N ASN A 93 -33.15 20.80 19.90
CA ASN A 93 -33.01 21.62 18.69
C ASN A 93 -32.44 20.85 17.51
N ASP A 94 -31.72 19.75 17.77
CA ASP A 94 -31.15 18.85 16.77
C ASP A 94 -31.87 17.50 16.65
N SER A 95 -32.87 17.24 17.50
CA SER A 95 -33.67 16.01 17.51
C SER A 95 -32.90 14.75 17.89
N ASP A 96 -31.79 14.87 18.62
CA ASP A 96 -31.02 13.76 19.18
C ASP A 96 -31.72 13.07 20.37
N GLY A 97 -32.73 13.72 20.96
CA GLY A 97 -33.48 13.21 22.11
C GLY A 97 -33.01 13.75 23.46
N LEU A 98 -31.98 14.59 23.51
CA LEU A 98 -31.57 15.39 24.65
C LEU A 98 -32.31 16.73 24.59
N THR A 99 -33.17 17.00 25.57
CA THR A 99 -34.00 18.22 25.58
C THR A 99 -33.36 19.38 26.35
N ASP A 100 -32.37 19.11 27.19
CA ASP A 100 -31.48 20.11 27.74
C ASP A 100 -30.13 19.91 27.03
N GLU A 101 -29.65 20.95 26.35
CA GLU A 101 -28.45 20.88 25.52
C GLU A 101 -27.22 21.47 26.23
N ARG A 102 -27.26 21.59 27.57
CA ARG A 102 -26.06 21.90 28.37
C ARG A 102 -25.01 20.80 28.19
N ARG A 103 -23.76 21.15 28.51
CA ARG A 103 -22.61 20.24 28.43
C ARG A 103 -21.89 20.23 29.77
N ASP A 104 -21.85 19.07 30.40
CA ASP A 104 -21.16 18.89 31.67
C ASP A 104 -19.87 18.08 31.40
N ASN A 105 -18.71 18.66 31.69
CA ASN A 105 -17.42 17.98 31.44
C ASN A 105 -16.91 17.19 32.66
N VAL A 106 -17.73 16.99 33.69
CA VAL A 106 -17.30 16.39 34.96
C VAL A 106 -18.33 15.40 35.44
N ALA A 107 -17.99 14.12 35.41
CA ALA A 107 -18.82 13.06 35.95
C ALA A 107 -18.86 13.15 37.50
N ASN A 108 -20.06 13.32 38.04
CA ASN A 108 -20.32 13.44 39.48
C ASN A 108 -21.25 12.34 40.00
N ILE A 109 -22.26 11.95 39.21
CA ILE A 109 -23.34 11.06 39.64
C ILE A 109 -23.59 10.00 38.57
N PHE A 110 -23.63 8.72 38.97
CA PHE A 110 -24.04 7.63 38.10
C PHE A 110 -25.57 7.51 38.04
N ILE A 111 -26.14 7.64 36.84
CA ILE A 111 -27.58 7.67 36.58
C ILE A 111 -28.06 6.26 36.21
N ASN A 112 -29.10 5.77 36.90
CA ASN A 112 -29.67 4.44 36.66
C ASN A 112 -31.10 4.46 36.10
N ASP A 113 -31.73 5.63 36.04
CA ASP A 113 -33.13 5.82 35.60
C ASP A 113 -33.20 7.07 34.71
N PRO A 114 -33.78 6.99 33.49
CA PRO A 114 -33.89 8.14 32.59
C PRO A 114 -34.73 9.31 33.15
N ASN A 115 -35.51 9.11 34.21
CA ASN A 115 -36.21 10.21 34.90
C ASN A 115 -35.30 11.02 35.84
N GLN A 116 -34.08 10.55 36.09
CA GLN A 116 -33.07 11.23 36.91
C GLN A 116 -32.01 11.92 36.04
N ASP A 117 -32.07 11.70 34.74
CA ASP A 117 -31.15 12.24 33.76
C ASP A 117 -31.44 13.73 33.52
N PRO A 118 -30.47 14.63 33.76
CA PRO A 118 -30.68 16.07 33.65
C PRO A 118 -30.95 16.53 32.21
N PHE A 119 -30.60 15.72 31.20
CA PHE A 119 -30.78 16.03 29.78
C PHE A 119 -32.12 15.58 29.22
N ILE A 120 -32.86 14.74 29.97
CA ILE A 120 -34.14 14.16 29.58
C ILE A 120 -35.29 14.81 30.37
N LEU A 121 -36.21 15.48 29.66
CA LEU A 121 -37.41 16.07 30.29
C LEU A 121 -38.63 15.16 30.22
N ASN A 122 -38.74 14.33 29.19
CA ASN A 122 -39.80 13.37 28.98
C ASN A 122 -39.22 12.01 28.60
N ALA A 123 -38.96 11.19 29.62
CA ALA A 123 -38.30 9.89 29.48
C ALA A 123 -38.90 8.96 28.42
N VAL A 124 -40.21 9.02 28.10
CA VAL A 124 -40.79 8.16 27.07
C VAL A 124 -40.53 8.67 25.66
N ARG A 125 -40.70 9.98 25.45
CA ARG A 125 -40.52 10.60 24.12
C ARG A 125 -39.04 10.72 23.78
N ASP A 126 -38.25 11.18 24.74
CA ASP A 126 -36.86 11.58 24.56
C ASP A 126 -35.98 10.35 24.36
N THR A 127 -36.14 9.29 25.16
CA THR A 127 -35.41 8.02 24.95
C THR A 127 -35.80 7.29 23.65
N ALA A 128 -36.99 7.55 23.11
CA ALA A 128 -37.39 7.01 21.81
C ALA A 128 -36.65 7.72 20.66
N LYS A 129 -36.49 9.05 20.74
CA LYS A 129 -35.69 9.85 19.81
C LYS A 129 -34.20 9.52 19.92
N PHE A 130 -33.68 9.44 21.15
CA PHE A 130 -32.32 9.00 21.46
C PHE A 130 -31.96 7.71 20.73
N ARG A 131 -32.85 6.71 20.82
CA ARG A 131 -32.67 5.44 20.13
C ARG A 131 -32.67 5.55 18.61
N GLU A 132 -33.50 6.44 18.06
CA GLU A 132 -33.58 6.68 16.62
C GLU A 132 -32.31 7.37 16.11
N PHE A 133 -31.75 8.30 16.89
CA PHE A 133 -30.55 9.06 16.55
C PHE A 133 -29.26 8.25 16.72
N TYR A 134 -28.98 7.75 17.93
CA TYR A 134 -27.74 7.04 18.26
C TYR A 134 -27.76 5.55 17.86
N ALA A 135 -28.89 5.03 17.39
CA ALA A 135 -29.10 3.62 17.02
C ALA A 135 -28.96 2.59 18.18
N TYR A 136 -28.85 3.04 19.43
CA TYR A 136 -28.95 2.20 20.63
C TYR A 136 -29.86 2.85 21.69
N SER A 137 -30.43 2.03 22.57
CA SER A 137 -31.30 2.54 23.65
C SER A 137 -30.47 3.22 24.73
N TRP A 138 -31.04 4.25 25.35
CA TRP A 138 -30.58 4.81 26.62
C TRP A 138 -30.23 3.67 27.61
N LYS A 139 -29.08 3.80 28.28
CA LYS A 139 -28.57 2.84 29.28
C LYS A 139 -28.02 3.62 30.49
N PRO A 140 -27.86 2.99 31.66
CA PRO A 140 -27.19 3.62 32.80
C PRO A 140 -25.79 4.11 32.44
N HIS A 141 -25.46 5.33 32.82
CA HIS A 141 -24.23 6.04 32.47
C HIS A 141 -23.94 7.14 33.50
N TRP A 142 -22.80 7.83 33.37
CA TRP A 142 -22.44 8.96 34.23
C TRP A 142 -23.10 10.26 33.76
N ASP A 143 -23.47 11.16 34.66
CA ASP A 143 -24.19 12.42 34.37
C ASP A 143 -23.49 13.43 33.45
N ALA A 144 -22.31 13.12 32.94
CA ALA A 144 -21.51 13.92 32.01
C ALA A 144 -21.13 13.12 30.75
N ASP A 145 -21.75 11.95 30.54
CA ASP A 145 -21.62 11.08 29.35
C ASP A 145 -22.97 11.10 28.63
N GLU A 146 -23.37 12.25 28.08
CA GLU A 146 -24.77 12.56 27.74
C GLU A 146 -25.39 11.62 26.70
N ASN A 147 -24.58 11.14 25.76
CA ASN A 147 -24.99 10.17 24.76
C ASN A 147 -24.80 8.70 25.24
N ALA A 148 -24.36 8.51 26.47
CA ALA A 148 -24.07 7.23 27.08
C ALA A 148 -23.18 6.33 26.21
N ASN A 149 -22.18 6.84 25.50
CA ASN A 149 -21.36 6.01 24.62
C ASN A 149 -20.10 5.49 25.31
N TRP A 150 -19.65 6.12 26.41
CA TRP A 150 -18.47 5.74 27.17
C TRP A 150 -18.59 4.34 27.77
N LYS A 151 -17.48 3.59 27.79
CA LYS A 151 -17.40 2.23 28.31
C LYS A 151 -16.27 2.06 29.31
N SER A 152 -16.67 1.76 30.54
CA SER A 152 -15.80 1.23 31.60
C SER A 152 -15.10 -0.07 31.18
N PHE A 153 -13.98 -0.38 31.84
CA PHE A 153 -13.28 -1.66 31.70
C PHE A 153 -14.16 -2.89 31.97
N GLU A 154 -13.79 -4.04 31.39
CA GLU A 154 -14.42 -5.33 31.73
C GLU A 154 -13.98 -5.81 33.10
N ASP A 155 -14.92 -6.11 33.99
CA ASP A 155 -14.63 -6.76 35.27
C ASP A 155 -15.11 -8.22 35.23
N LEU A 156 -14.27 -9.11 34.69
CA LEU A 156 -14.61 -10.52 34.44
C LEU A 156 -14.66 -11.34 35.74
N ASP A 157 -13.87 -10.95 36.74
CA ASP A 157 -13.79 -11.65 38.03
C ASP A 157 -14.61 -10.98 39.15
N ALA A 158 -15.27 -9.86 38.84
CA ALA A 158 -16.15 -9.08 39.72
C ALA A 158 -15.42 -8.47 40.94
N ASN A 159 -14.15 -8.08 40.78
CA ASN A 159 -13.32 -7.51 41.83
C ASN A 159 -13.33 -5.96 41.87
N ASN A 160 -13.98 -5.31 40.89
CA ASN A 160 -14.00 -3.86 40.64
C ASN A 160 -12.61 -3.22 40.47
N VAL A 161 -11.66 -3.94 39.89
CA VAL A 161 -10.29 -3.51 39.58
C VAL A 161 -9.93 -4.05 38.20
N TRP A 162 -9.40 -3.20 37.34
CA TRP A 162 -8.92 -3.67 36.05
C TRP A 162 -7.70 -4.61 36.18
N ASP A 163 -7.80 -5.78 35.55
CA ASP A 163 -6.72 -6.75 35.42
C ASP A 163 -6.15 -6.83 33.99
N GLN A 164 -4.89 -7.25 33.84
CA GLN A 164 -4.18 -7.24 32.54
C GLN A 164 -4.82 -8.12 31.44
N ASN A 165 -5.69 -9.06 31.82
CA ASN A 165 -6.44 -9.91 30.89
C ASN A 165 -7.84 -9.38 30.55
N GLU A 166 -8.17 -8.16 30.99
CA GLU A 166 -9.44 -7.48 30.78
C GLU A 166 -9.24 -6.27 29.84
N SER A 167 -10.29 -5.96 29.08
CA SER A 167 -10.28 -4.83 28.16
C SER A 167 -10.55 -3.53 28.92
N LEU A 168 -9.74 -2.49 28.71
CA LEU A 168 -9.99 -1.15 29.27
C LEU A 168 -11.14 -0.42 28.57
N TYR A 169 -11.41 -0.75 27.31
CA TYR A 169 -12.32 0.00 26.44
C TYR A 169 -11.98 1.50 26.40
N ASP A 170 -12.83 2.36 26.96
CA ASP A 170 -12.65 3.82 26.95
C ASP A 170 -11.97 4.31 28.25
N ASP A 171 -11.85 3.47 29.28
CA ASP A 171 -11.25 3.78 30.60
C ASP A 171 -9.72 3.69 30.57
N VAL A 172 -9.10 4.42 29.63
CA VAL A 172 -7.65 4.38 29.38
C VAL A 172 -6.87 5.40 30.21
N GLY A 173 -7.56 6.27 30.95
CA GLY A 173 -6.94 7.33 31.74
C GLY A 173 -6.81 8.67 31.03
N SER A 174 -6.36 9.66 31.78
CA SER A 174 -6.26 11.07 31.37
C SER A 174 -5.23 11.34 30.28
N ASP A 175 -4.27 10.44 30.06
CA ASP A 175 -3.35 10.52 28.93
C ASP A 175 -3.94 9.99 27.61
N GLY A 176 -5.09 9.31 27.69
CA GLY A 176 -5.83 8.77 26.55
C GLY A 176 -5.20 7.55 25.90
N LEU A 177 -4.22 6.89 26.53
CA LEU A 177 -3.43 5.82 25.94
C LEU A 177 -3.63 4.48 26.67
N GLY A 178 -3.99 3.45 25.91
CA GLY A 178 -4.03 2.07 26.38
C GLY A 178 -2.74 1.28 26.08
N PRO A 179 -2.61 0.05 26.62
CA PRO A 179 -1.44 -0.83 26.41
C PRO A 179 -1.06 -1.16 24.96
N PHE A 180 -1.96 -0.90 24.01
CA PHE A 180 -1.77 -1.16 22.58
C PHE A 180 -1.52 0.10 21.76
N ASP A 181 -1.53 1.28 22.39
CA ASP A 181 -1.32 2.55 21.72
C ASP A 181 0.16 2.92 21.62
N ASP A 182 0.54 3.56 20.51
CA ASP A 182 1.89 4.04 20.28
C ASP A 182 2.23 5.12 21.32
N GLY A 183 3.25 4.87 22.14
CA GLY A 183 3.72 5.81 23.16
C GLY A 183 3.23 5.52 24.58
N TYR A 184 2.43 4.48 24.79
CA TYR A 184 2.01 4.05 26.13
C TYR A 184 3.22 3.73 27.03
N THR A 185 3.33 4.42 28.17
CA THR A 185 4.47 4.27 29.09
C THR A 185 4.17 3.43 30.34
N GLY A 186 2.90 3.06 30.54
CA GLY A 186 2.40 2.39 31.73
C GLY A 186 1.14 3.08 32.23
N ALA A 187 0.59 2.60 33.35
CA ALA A 187 -0.67 3.13 33.86
C ALA A 187 -0.54 4.56 34.41
N ASP A 188 -1.60 5.34 34.27
CA ASP A 188 -1.61 6.75 34.65
C ASP A 188 -1.33 6.99 36.13
N ALA A 189 -0.41 7.91 36.40
CA ALA A 189 0.09 8.19 37.74
C ALA A 189 -0.95 8.88 38.65
N ASP A 190 -1.98 9.48 38.07
CA ASP A 190 -3.11 10.08 38.78
C ASP A 190 -4.20 9.07 39.16
N GLY A 191 -4.11 7.82 38.67
CA GLY A 191 -5.04 6.73 38.96
C GLY A 191 -6.36 6.82 38.21
N THR A 192 -6.41 7.55 37.10
CA THR A 192 -7.60 7.67 36.23
C THR A 192 -7.85 6.38 35.45
N GLN A 193 -6.80 5.77 34.90
CA GLN A 193 -6.93 4.53 34.13
C GLN A 193 -7.51 3.35 34.92
N GLY A 194 -8.56 2.72 34.38
CA GLY A 194 -9.21 1.53 34.89
C GLY A 194 -9.98 1.75 36.18
N ASN A 195 -10.52 2.96 36.40
CA ASN A 195 -11.17 3.33 37.66
C ASN A 195 -12.71 3.20 37.63
N GLY A 196 -13.30 2.87 36.48
CA GLY A 196 -14.73 2.70 36.25
C GLY A 196 -15.53 4.00 36.15
N LYS A 197 -14.84 5.13 35.99
CA LYS A 197 -15.41 6.47 35.93
C LYS A 197 -14.75 7.26 34.78
N PRO A 198 -15.54 7.89 33.89
CA PRO A 198 -14.97 8.68 32.82
C PRO A 198 -14.19 9.87 33.36
N ASP A 199 -12.98 10.04 32.84
CA ASP A 199 -12.06 11.13 33.16
C ASP A 199 -11.68 11.94 31.91
N GLN A 200 -11.41 13.23 32.08
CA GLN A 200 -11.03 14.09 30.95
C GLN A 200 -9.70 13.62 30.33
N GLY A 201 -9.72 13.37 29.02
CA GLY A 201 -8.62 12.76 28.28
C GLY A 201 -8.94 11.36 27.75
N GLU A 202 -10.05 10.78 28.19
CA GLU A 202 -10.51 9.47 27.72
C GLU A 202 -11.32 9.53 26.42
N PRO A 203 -11.24 8.49 25.55
CA PRO A 203 -12.13 8.30 24.41
C PRO A 203 -13.61 8.41 24.77
N ASN A 204 -14.43 8.97 23.87
CA ASN A 204 -15.89 9.00 24.03
C ASN A 204 -16.33 9.66 25.35
N PHE A 205 -15.60 10.67 25.83
CA PHE A 205 -16.04 11.48 26.97
C PHE A 205 -15.54 12.93 26.88
N GLY A 206 -16.40 13.86 27.27
CA GLY A 206 -16.17 15.29 27.40
C GLY A 206 -15.50 15.90 26.18
N ILE A 207 -14.30 16.47 26.38
CA ILE A 207 -13.57 17.20 25.33
C ILE A 207 -13.17 16.29 24.15
N LEU A 208 -13.07 14.98 24.35
CA LEU A 208 -12.73 14.02 23.29
C LEU A 208 -13.94 13.32 22.69
N ASP A 209 -15.13 13.49 23.25
CA ASP A 209 -16.36 13.14 22.55
C ASP A 209 -16.84 14.34 21.74
N LYS A 210 -16.91 14.18 20.42
CA LYS A 210 -17.45 15.23 19.54
C LYS A 210 -18.93 15.49 19.84
N ASP A 211 -19.70 14.45 20.18
CA ASP A 211 -21.14 14.54 20.43
C ASP A 211 -21.42 15.32 21.75
N GLU A 212 -20.37 15.59 22.54
CA GLU A 212 -20.44 16.39 23.78
C GLU A 212 -19.67 17.72 23.66
N SER A 213 -18.63 17.78 22.83
CA SER A 213 -17.74 18.94 22.72
C SER A 213 -17.98 19.84 21.50
N ASP A 214 -18.46 19.32 20.38
CA ASP A 214 -18.67 20.02 19.10
C ASP A 214 -20.07 20.66 19.00
N GLN A 215 -20.31 21.68 19.82
CA GLN A 215 -21.68 22.02 20.20
C GLN A 215 -22.10 23.49 20.00
N LEU A 216 -21.37 24.30 19.21
CA LEU A 216 -21.81 25.67 18.90
C LEU A 216 -22.93 25.76 17.85
N GLY A 217 -23.09 24.72 17.02
CA GLY A 217 -24.17 24.52 16.05
C GLY A 217 -24.49 25.64 15.05
N LEU A 218 -25.37 25.34 14.09
CA LEU A 218 -25.87 26.30 13.10
C LEU A 218 -27.30 26.72 13.44
N THR A 219 -27.51 27.96 13.87
CA THR A 219 -28.84 28.47 14.23
C THR A 219 -29.34 29.60 13.34
N GLY A 220 -28.45 30.19 12.53
CA GLY A 220 -28.80 31.24 11.57
C GLY A 220 -28.13 31.05 10.21
N PHE A 221 -28.91 31.23 9.14
CA PHE A 221 -28.41 31.14 7.77
C PHE A 221 -29.09 32.16 6.85
N ALA A 222 -28.34 32.74 5.92
CA ALA A 222 -28.92 33.52 4.83
C ALA A 222 -28.03 33.49 3.58
N ILE A 223 -28.67 33.42 2.42
CA ILE A 223 -28.05 33.60 1.10
C ILE A 223 -28.50 34.94 0.49
N TYR A 224 -27.56 35.66 -0.10
CA TYR A 224 -27.82 37.00 -0.63
C TYR A 224 -26.86 37.38 -1.77
N PRO A 225 -27.22 38.37 -2.61
CA PRO A 225 -26.28 38.91 -3.59
C PRO A 225 -25.10 39.60 -2.90
N VAL A 226 -23.87 39.34 -3.37
CA VAL A 226 -22.65 40.03 -2.89
C VAL A 226 -22.84 41.55 -2.94
N HIS A 227 -22.27 42.27 -1.97
CA HIS A 227 -22.46 43.71 -1.72
C HIS A 227 -23.83 44.14 -1.16
N LYS A 228 -24.69 43.19 -0.77
CA LYS A 228 -25.88 43.53 0.04
C LYS A 228 -25.49 43.97 1.46
N TYR A 229 -24.50 43.29 2.04
CA TYR A 229 -23.90 43.58 3.34
C TYR A 229 -22.39 43.75 3.13
N GLU A 230 -21.82 44.83 3.65
CA GLU A 230 -20.37 45.11 3.55
C GLU A 230 -19.69 44.77 4.88
N LEU A 231 -18.52 44.12 4.81
CA LEU A 231 -17.80 43.65 5.99
C LEU A 231 -16.97 44.74 6.69
N ASP A 232 -17.09 46.01 6.28
CA ASP A 232 -16.33 47.14 6.81
C ASP A 232 -17.04 47.89 7.95
N ASN A 233 -18.27 47.50 8.30
CA ASN A 233 -19.09 48.11 9.35
C ASN A 233 -19.45 47.11 10.44
N ASP A 234 -18.68 47.11 11.53
CA ASP A 234 -18.82 46.17 12.66
C ASP A 234 -20.23 46.15 13.27
N GLU A 235 -20.89 47.31 13.40
CA GLU A 235 -22.22 47.40 14.01
C GLU A 235 -23.30 46.77 13.11
N GLU A 236 -23.20 46.99 11.80
CA GLU A 236 -24.10 46.36 10.83
C GLU A 236 -23.86 44.85 10.76
N ASN A 237 -22.59 44.42 10.72
CA ASN A 237 -22.23 43.00 10.77
C ASN A 237 -22.80 42.33 12.02
N TRP A 238 -22.65 42.95 13.20
CA TRP A 238 -23.22 42.45 14.44
C TRP A 238 -24.74 42.31 14.36
N GLN A 239 -25.45 43.36 13.90
CA GLN A 239 -26.90 43.34 13.80
C GLN A 239 -27.43 42.30 12.80
N VAL A 240 -26.73 42.12 11.68
CA VAL A 240 -27.12 41.15 10.64
C VAL A 240 -26.85 39.72 11.13
N LEU A 241 -25.64 39.44 11.62
CA LEU A 241 -25.22 38.09 12.02
C LEU A 241 -25.98 37.59 13.26
N THR A 242 -26.31 38.47 14.21
CA THR A 242 -27.17 38.10 15.35
C THR A 242 -28.64 37.91 14.98
N GLY A 243 -29.07 38.42 13.82
CA GLY A 243 -30.46 38.47 13.38
C GLY A 243 -30.80 37.56 12.21
N LEU A 244 -29.92 36.62 11.85
CA LEU A 244 -30.16 35.68 10.76
C LEU A 244 -31.38 34.79 11.06
N PRO A 245 -32.18 34.45 10.04
CA PRO A 245 -33.29 33.51 10.22
C PRO A 245 -32.77 32.09 10.43
N THR A 246 -33.59 31.25 11.06
CA THR A 246 -33.34 29.80 11.15
C THR A 246 -33.06 29.22 9.76
N PRO A 247 -32.11 28.28 9.61
CA PRO A 247 -31.80 27.67 8.32
C PRO A 247 -33.04 27.09 7.64
N HIS A 248 -33.21 27.45 6.36
CA HIS A 248 -34.30 27.00 5.50
C HIS A 248 -33.90 27.12 4.04
N GLY A 249 -34.58 26.38 3.15
CA GLY A 249 -34.39 26.50 1.71
C GLY A 249 -34.66 27.93 1.22
N GLN A 250 -33.69 28.54 0.54
CA GLN A 250 -33.72 29.93 0.10
C GLN A 250 -33.02 30.10 -1.26
N GLU A 251 -33.54 29.45 -2.31
CA GLU A 251 -32.93 29.48 -3.65
C GLU A 251 -32.66 30.90 -4.18
N LEU A 252 -31.44 31.14 -4.66
CA LEU A 252 -31.02 32.36 -5.33
C LEU A 252 -30.24 32.01 -6.60
N ILE A 253 -30.62 32.55 -7.76
CA ILE A 253 -30.06 32.18 -9.07
C ILE A 253 -29.63 33.43 -9.86
N GLY A 254 -28.51 33.30 -10.57
CA GLY A 254 -28.10 34.24 -11.62
C GLY A 254 -27.52 35.54 -11.09
N VAL A 255 -26.85 35.47 -9.95
CA VAL A 255 -26.17 36.60 -9.31
C VAL A 255 -24.83 36.15 -8.78
N ASN A 256 -23.95 37.10 -8.45
CA ASN A 256 -22.85 36.81 -7.54
C ASN A 256 -23.43 36.70 -6.14
N LEU A 257 -23.33 35.53 -5.51
CA LEU A 257 -23.98 35.24 -4.22
C LEU A 257 -22.96 34.97 -3.12
N ALA A 258 -23.33 35.38 -1.92
CA ALA A 258 -22.64 35.04 -0.69
C ALA A 258 -23.62 34.49 0.35
N ASN A 259 -23.07 33.71 1.28
CA ASN A 259 -23.82 33.13 2.37
C ASN A 259 -23.23 33.54 3.71
N TYR A 260 -24.12 33.76 4.68
CA TYR A 260 -23.77 33.83 6.08
C TYR A 260 -24.27 32.60 6.83
N PHE A 261 -23.43 32.09 7.71
CA PHE A 261 -23.76 31.15 8.76
C PHE A 261 -23.53 31.83 10.11
N SER A 262 -24.37 31.55 11.09
CA SER A 262 -24.16 31.99 12.47
C SER A 262 -24.59 30.93 13.49
N SER A 263 -23.85 30.85 14.59
CA SER A 263 -24.26 30.14 15.80
C SER A 263 -25.32 30.94 16.58
N SER A 264 -25.85 30.34 17.65
CA SER A 264 -26.59 31.10 18.66
C SER A 264 -25.65 32.05 19.42
N LEU A 265 -26.22 32.95 20.23
CA LEU A 265 -25.43 33.78 21.13
C LEU A 265 -25.04 32.97 22.36
N PHE A 266 -23.75 32.94 22.69
CA PHE A 266 -23.20 32.27 23.86
C PHE A 266 -22.26 33.21 24.64
N SER A 267 -22.04 32.93 25.91
CA SER A 267 -21.05 33.66 26.72
C SER A 267 -19.67 33.00 26.63
N MET A 268 -18.61 33.78 26.79
CA MET A 268 -17.25 33.24 26.92
C MET A 268 -16.49 33.92 28.06
N ASN A 269 -16.14 33.15 29.08
CA ASN A 269 -15.32 33.60 30.18
C ASN A 269 -13.87 33.83 29.75
N GLY A 270 -13.26 34.92 30.25
CA GLY A 270 -11.85 35.22 30.00
C GLY A 270 -10.91 34.34 30.82
N ARG A 271 -9.62 34.39 30.49
CA ARG A 271 -8.56 33.68 31.21
C ARG A 271 -8.28 34.25 32.60
N ASN A 272 -7.53 33.50 33.40
CA ASN A 272 -7.15 33.81 34.79
C ASN A 272 -8.35 34.02 35.71
N LYS A 273 -9.47 33.38 35.38
CA LYS A 273 -10.66 33.39 36.20
C LYS A 273 -10.80 32.11 36.98
N TYR A 274 -11.40 32.26 38.15
CA TYR A 274 -11.78 31.12 38.96
C TYR A 274 -12.94 30.41 38.28
N SER A 275 -12.73 29.16 37.85
CA SER A 275 -13.81 28.30 37.41
C SER A 275 -14.48 27.68 38.65
N ALA A 276 -15.79 27.84 38.75
CA ALA A 276 -16.57 27.21 39.81
C ALA A 276 -16.64 25.68 39.66
N GLU A 277 -16.47 25.17 38.43
CA GLU A 277 -16.45 23.74 38.09
C GLU A 277 -15.13 23.09 38.48
N SER A 278 -13.99 23.66 38.08
CA SER A 278 -12.67 23.09 38.39
C SER A 278 -12.15 23.45 39.78
N GLY A 279 -12.75 24.45 40.43
CA GLY A 279 -12.31 24.97 41.73
C GLY A 279 -10.92 25.63 41.70
N THR A 280 -10.38 25.92 40.52
CA THR A 280 -9.04 26.47 40.29
C THR A 280 -9.09 27.71 39.40
N ILE A 281 -8.00 28.47 39.38
CA ILE A 281 -7.81 29.55 38.40
C ILE A 281 -7.39 28.91 37.09
N GLN A 282 -8.18 29.10 36.04
CA GLN A 282 -7.86 28.63 34.70
C GLN A 282 -6.91 29.63 34.03
N GLU A 283 -5.73 29.17 33.60
CA GLU A 283 -4.74 30.03 32.90
C GLU A 283 -5.20 30.39 31.47
N THR A 284 -6.16 29.65 30.94
CA THR A 284 -6.89 29.87 29.68
C THR A 284 -8.32 30.31 29.97
N GLY A 285 -8.97 30.96 29.00
CA GLY A 285 -10.41 31.23 29.09
C GLY A 285 -11.22 30.06 28.56
N GLU A 286 -12.53 30.26 28.49
CA GLU A 286 -13.48 29.29 27.95
C GLU A 286 -13.18 28.98 26.48
N THR A 287 -13.37 27.71 26.11
CA THR A 287 -13.10 27.20 24.76
C THR A 287 -14.33 26.52 24.22
N GLU A 288 -14.75 26.95 23.04
CA GLU A 288 -15.88 26.41 22.31
C GLU A 288 -15.43 25.73 21.03
N ARG A 289 -16.18 24.72 20.56
CA ARG A 289 -15.79 23.93 19.40
C ARG A 289 -16.94 23.74 18.42
N PHE A 290 -16.58 23.61 17.14
CA PHE A 290 -17.51 23.12 16.12
C PHE A 290 -16.77 22.52 14.91
N SER A 291 -17.47 21.65 14.18
CA SER A 291 -16.99 20.99 12.97
C SER A 291 -17.82 21.36 11.75
N MET A 292 -17.11 21.63 10.66
CA MET A 292 -17.69 21.86 9.35
C MET A 292 -17.02 20.99 8.29
N SER A 293 -17.72 20.76 7.20
CA SER A 293 -17.13 20.21 5.98
C SER A 293 -17.43 21.04 4.75
N MET A 294 -16.41 21.23 3.93
CA MET A 294 -16.55 21.69 2.55
C MET A 294 -16.58 20.47 1.63
N ILE A 295 -17.64 20.32 0.85
CA ILE A 295 -17.95 19.12 0.08
C ILE A 295 -18.04 19.49 -1.39
N TYR A 296 -17.45 18.68 -2.28
CA TYR A 296 -17.51 18.91 -3.73
C TYR A 296 -18.27 17.78 -4.42
N GLY A 297 -19.09 18.13 -5.40
CA GLY A 297 -19.88 17.17 -6.18
C GLY A 297 -19.96 17.54 -7.66
N ILE A 298 -20.09 16.55 -8.54
CA ILE A 298 -20.25 16.81 -9.98
C ILE A 298 -21.67 17.27 -10.35
N ASN A 299 -22.65 16.96 -9.49
CA ASN A 299 -24.04 17.39 -9.56
C ASN A 299 -24.65 17.33 -8.15
N GLU A 300 -25.88 17.84 -8.00
CA GLU A 300 -26.60 17.90 -6.72
C GLU A 300 -26.74 16.53 -6.04
N ASN A 301 -27.16 15.49 -6.77
CA ASN A 301 -27.32 14.16 -6.21
C ASN A 301 -26.00 13.57 -5.70
N ASP A 302 -24.89 13.83 -6.40
CA ASP A 302 -23.55 13.44 -5.94
C ASP A 302 -23.17 14.18 -4.65
N LEU A 303 -23.37 15.50 -4.61
CA LEU A 303 -23.09 16.32 -3.43
C LEU A 303 -23.87 15.84 -2.20
N PHE A 304 -25.16 15.53 -2.36
CA PHE A 304 -26.03 15.07 -1.27
C PHE A 304 -25.67 13.67 -0.76
N ARG A 305 -25.31 12.74 -1.66
CA ARG A 305 -24.78 11.43 -1.24
C ARG A 305 -23.49 11.59 -0.43
N ARG A 306 -22.60 12.49 -0.84
CA ARG A 306 -21.34 12.74 -0.13
C ARG A 306 -21.54 13.35 1.24
N LYS A 307 -22.47 14.29 1.41
CA LYS A 307 -22.79 14.80 2.75
C LYS A 307 -23.22 13.68 3.69
N LYS A 308 -24.00 12.70 3.23
CA LYS A 308 -24.33 11.52 4.05
C LYS A 308 -23.08 10.71 4.45
N THR A 309 -22.15 10.49 3.52
CA THR A 309 -20.87 9.83 3.81
C THR A 309 -20.01 10.64 4.78
N VAL A 310 -19.91 11.96 4.59
CA VAL A 310 -19.20 12.89 5.47
C VAL A 310 -19.81 12.86 6.87
N GLN A 311 -21.14 12.80 7.00
CA GLN A 311 -21.82 12.65 8.29
C GLN A 311 -21.47 11.31 8.96
N GLN A 312 -21.39 10.22 8.20
CA GLN A 312 -21.00 8.92 8.75
C GLN A 312 -19.54 8.93 9.24
N ILE A 313 -18.64 9.60 8.53
CA ILE A 313 -17.23 9.78 8.94
C ILE A 313 -17.18 10.61 10.23
N TYR A 314 -17.96 11.69 10.29
CA TYR A 314 -18.11 12.51 11.47
C TYR A 314 -18.57 11.65 12.65
N ASN A 315 -19.71 10.98 12.53
CA ASN A 315 -20.30 10.11 13.55
C ASN A 315 -19.38 8.96 14.00
N ALA A 316 -18.41 8.57 13.18
CA ALA A 316 -17.40 7.58 13.53
C ALA A 316 -16.17 8.19 14.26
N ASN A 317 -16.28 9.39 14.85
CA ASN A 317 -15.18 10.11 15.51
C ASN A 317 -13.94 10.32 14.62
N TYR A 318 -14.14 10.44 13.31
CA TYR A 318 -13.05 10.46 12.33
C TYR A 318 -12.13 9.23 12.39
N ARG A 319 -12.54 8.16 13.09
CA ARG A 319 -11.82 6.89 13.21
C ARG A 319 -12.18 6.00 12.02
N PHE A 320 -11.42 6.12 10.95
CA PHE A 320 -11.51 5.22 9.79
C PHE A 320 -10.20 4.47 9.60
N ALA A 321 -10.30 3.33 8.91
CA ALA A 321 -9.15 2.54 8.50
C ALA A 321 -8.07 3.44 7.86
N LYS A 322 -6.87 3.38 8.42
CA LYS A 322 -5.75 4.17 7.93
C LYS A 322 -5.04 3.32 6.87
N PRO A 323 -4.76 3.86 5.67
CA PRO A 323 -4.00 3.12 4.68
C PRO A 323 -2.60 2.77 5.26
N PRO A 324 -1.92 1.75 4.71
CA PRO A 324 -0.56 1.41 5.11
C PRO A 324 0.41 2.61 5.03
N GLU A 325 1.61 2.49 5.58
CA GLU A 325 2.64 3.51 5.37
C GLU A 325 2.99 3.65 3.88
N LYS A 326 3.35 4.86 3.47
CA LYS A 326 3.82 5.13 2.10
C LYS A 326 5.16 4.42 1.85
N PRO A 327 5.28 3.60 0.80
CA PRO A 327 6.57 3.03 0.41
C PRO A 327 7.50 4.13 -0.11
N ILE A 328 8.81 3.97 0.05
CA ILE A 328 9.81 4.89 -0.46
C ILE A 328 10.18 4.46 -1.89
N LEU A 329 9.76 5.24 -2.87
CA LEU A 329 9.99 5.00 -4.30
C LEU A 329 11.28 5.65 -4.79
N LYS A 330 12.03 4.92 -5.63
CA LYS A 330 13.07 5.44 -6.49
C LYS A 330 12.79 5.09 -7.96
N ALA A 331 13.00 6.05 -8.86
CA ALA A 331 12.87 5.88 -10.29
C ALA A 331 14.22 6.13 -10.98
N ILE A 332 14.58 5.31 -11.96
CA ILE A 332 15.81 5.39 -12.74
C ILE A 332 15.43 5.52 -14.23
N PRO A 333 15.92 6.55 -14.93
CA PRO A 333 15.68 6.70 -16.37
C PRO A 333 16.54 5.71 -17.15
N GLY A 334 16.05 5.27 -18.31
CA GLY A 334 16.84 4.52 -19.28
C GLY A 334 16.27 4.62 -20.68
N ASP A 335 16.97 4.04 -21.64
CA ASP A 335 16.58 4.12 -23.05
C ASP A 335 15.26 3.37 -23.32
N GLY A 336 14.20 4.13 -23.63
CA GLY A 336 12.86 3.59 -23.87
C GLY A 336 12.24 2.91 -22.64
N LYS A 337 12.76 3.17 -21.44
CA LYS A 337 12.26 2.55 -20.21
C LYS A 337 12.46 3.40 -18.97
N VAL A 338 11.64 3.15 -17.95
CA VAL A 338 11.82 3.64 -16.59
C VAL A 338 11.81 2.45 -15.65
N THR A 339 12.82 2.37 -14.77
CA THR A 339 12.86 1.37 -13.71
C THR A 339 12.42 2.00 -12.40
N LEU A 340 11.40 1.44 -11.77
CA LEU A 340 10.91 1.80 -10.44
C LEU A 340 11.31 0.72 -9.45
N PHE A 341 11.66 1.11 -8.23
CA PHE A 341 11.77 0.19 -7.10
C PHE A 341 11.50 0.88 -5.78
N TRP A 342 11.01 0.12 -4.79
CA TRP A 342 10.57 0.65 -3.50
C TRP A 342 10.90 -0.27 -2.33
N ASP A 343 10.71 0.22 -1.10
CA ASP A 343 10.93 -0.54 0.13
C ASP A 343 9.67 -1.28 0.63
N ASP A 344 9.85 -2.14 1.64
CA ASP A 344 8.82 -3.04 2.16
C ASP A 344 8.11 -2.51 3.43
N ARG A 345 8.31 -1.22 3.77
CA ARG A 345 7.82 -0.67 5.06
C ARG A 345 6.30 -0.72 5.19
N ALA A 346 5.59 -0.56 4.09
CA ALA A 346 4.13 -0.62 4.04
C ALA A 346 3.60 -1.97 4.56
N GLU A 347 4.32 -3.06 4.26
CA GLU A 347 3.94 -4.44 4.64
C GLU A 347 3.96 -4.67 6.15
N LYS A 348 4.68 -3.82 6.89
CA LYS A 348 4.88 -3.93 8.35
C LYS A 348 3.99 -2.95 9.13
N THR A 349 3.10 -2.23 8.43
CA THR A 349 2.27 -1.20 9.05
C THR A 349 1.16 -1.85 9.89
N PHE A 350 1.19 -1.59 11.21
CA PHE A 350 0.10 -1.95 12.10
C PHE A 350 -1.06 -0.96 11.91
N ASP A 351 -2.27 -1.49 11.76
CA ASP A 351 -3.48 -0.69 11.72
C ASP A 351 -4.18 -0.75 13.09
N ALA A 352 -4.20 0.38 13.79
CA ALA A 352 -4.84 0.50 15.10
C ALA A 352 -6.37 0.29 15.05
N PHE A 353 -7.01 0.60 13.93
CA PHE A 353 -8.45 0.36 13.76
C PHE A 353 -8.75 -1.15 13.70
N TYR A 354 -7.92 -1.92 12.99
CA TYR A 354 -8.09 -3.38 12.86
C TYR A 354 -7.34 -4.20 13.93
N GLN A 355 -6.53 -3.55 14.77
CA GLN A 355 -5.66 -4.19 15.77
C GLN A 355 -4.76 -5.29 15.15
N ARG A 356 -4.33 -5.11 13.89
CA ARG A 356 -3.49 -6.05 13.14
C ARG A 356 -2.80 -5.36 11.97
N VAL A 357 -1.80 -6.01 11.39
CA VAL A 357 -1.29 -5.64 10.06
C VAL A 357 -2.34 -6.00 9.01
N ASN A 358 -2.84 -5.01 8.26
CA ASN A 358 -3.91 -5.18 7.28
C ASN A 358 -3.48 -4.90 5.82
N PHE A 359 -2.17 -4.81 5.56
CA PHE A 359 -1.61 -4.62 4.21
C PHE A 359 -2.03 -5.76 3.25
N GLU A 360 -2.29 -5.41 1.99
CA GLU A 360 -2.61 -6.37 0.91
C GLU A 360 -1.64 -6.31 -0.26
N GLY A 361 -1.32 -5.11 -0.77
CA GLY A 361 -0.48 -5.03 -1.97
C GLY A 361 -0.08 -3.63 -2.41
N TYR A 362 0.51 -3.57 -3.60
CA TYR A 362 0.97 -2.36 -4.28
C TYR A 362 0.28 -2.17 -5.63
N ARG A 363 -0.13 -0.93 -5.93
CA ARG A 363 -0.61 -0.48 -7.24
C ARG A 363 0.34 0.58 -7.79
N ILE A 364 0.75 0.40 -9.04
CA ILE A 364 1.70 1.29 -9.72
C ILE A 364 0.92 2.13 -10.73
N TYR A 365 1.05 3.45 -10.61
CA TYR A 365 0.41 4.41 -11.49
C TYR A 365 1.46 5.15 -12.32
N ARG A 366 1.08 5.48 -13.56
CA ARG A 366 1.84 6.36 -14.45
C ARG A 366 0.89 7.31 -15.14
N SER A 367 1.25 8.59 -15.15
CA SER A 367 0.57 9.65 -15.90
C SER A 367 1.57 10.50 -16.68
N THR A 368 1.09 11.23 -17.69
CA THR A 368 1.84 12.33 -18.33
C THR A 368 1.61 13.69 -17.67
N GLU A 369 0.79 13.73 -16.62
CA GLU A 369 0.51 14.90 -15.79
C GLU A 369 0.55 14.57 -14.28
N PRO A 370 0.82 15.56 -13.39
CA PRO A 370 1.10 15.28 -11.99
C PRO A 370 -0.10 14.88 -11.12
N ASN A 371 -1.35 15.07 -11.57
CA ASN A 371 -2.55 14.77 -10.77
C ASN A 371 -3.11 13.35 -10.97
N PHE A 372 -2.50 12.55 -11.86
CA PHE A 372 -2.95 11.20 -12.22
C PHE A 372 -4.42 11.11 -12.66
N ILE A 373 -4.95 12.18 -13.25
CA ILE A 373 -6.33 12.24 -13.78
C ILE A 373 -6.49 11.22 -14.92
N GLU A 374 -5.46 11.01 -15.73
CA GLU A 374 -5.44 10.02 -16.81
C GLU A 374 -5.72 8.60 -16.33
N ASN A 375 -5.36 8.29 -15.07
CA ASN A 375 -5.58 6.98 -14.49
C ASN A 375 -6.98 6.85 -13.87
N LYS A 376 -7.66 7.95 -13.52
CA LYS A 376 -8.95 7.95 -12.80
C LYS A 376 -10.10 7.70 -13.79
N ILE A 377 -10.21 6.46 -14.28
CA ILE A 377 -11.14 6.06 -15.34
C ILE A 377 -12.20 5.03 -14.89
N ILE A 378 -12.04 4.40 -13.73
CA ILE A 378 -13.00 3.41 -13.22
C ILE A 378 -14.15 4.16 -12.54
N THR A 379 -15.37 4.01 -13.06
CA THR A 379 -16.53 4.77 -12.59
C THR A 379 -17.41 4.00 -11.63
N ASP A 380 -18.11 4.75 -10.77
CA ASP A 380 -19.24 4.23 -10.00
C ASP A 380 -20.50 4.01 -10.84
N ALA A 381 -21.57 3.53 -10.22
CA ALA A 381 -22.84 3.24 -10.90
C ALA A 381 -23.53 4.49 -11.47
N PHE A 382 -23.08 5.69 -11.09
CA PHE A 382 -23.61 6.97 -11.55
C PHE A 382 -22.72 7.66 -12.59
N GLY A 383 -21.64 7.00 -13.04
CA GLY A 383 -20.74 7.50 -14.07
C GLY A 383 -19.67 8.47 -13.57
N LYS A 384 -19.48 8.61 -12.24
CA LYS A 384 -18.39 9.39 -11.66
C LYS A 384 -17.14 8.54 -11.60
N ALA A 385 -16.00 9.08 -12.03
CA ALA A 385 -14.71 8.43 -11.85
C ALA A 385 -14.34 8.30 -10.36
N THR A 386 -14.11 7.08 -9.90
CA THR A 386 -13.94 6.72 -8.49
C THR A 386 -12.57 6.10 -8.22
N TYR A 387 -12.18 5.08 -9.00
CA TYR A 387 -10.88 4.43 -8.83
C TYR A 387 -9.94 4.68 -10.01
N ARG A 388 -8.65 4.54 -9.73
CA ARG A 388 -7.60 4.60 -10.74
C ARG A 388 -7.29 3.21 -11.30
N ASP A 389 -6.98 3.18 -12.59
CA ASP A 389 -6.47 2.01 -13.28
C ASP A 389 -4.92 1.99 -13.22
N PRO A 390 -4.32 1.00 -12.54
CA PRO A 390 -2.88 0.90 -12.42
C PRO A 390 -2.26 0.22 -13.65
N ILE A 391 -1.01 0.58 -13.96
CA ILE A 391 -0.26 -0.10 -15.01
C ILE A 391 0.32 -1.45 -14.53
N ALA A 392 0.41 -1.65 -13.22
CA ALA A 392 0.78 -2.91 -12.58
C ALA A 392 0.23 -2.99 -11.15
N GLN A 393 -0.06 -4.21 -10.69
CA GLN A 393 -0.53 -4.51 -9.34
C GLN A 393 0.13 -5.78 -8.83
N TYR A 394 0.57 -5.78 -7.57
CA TYR A 394 1.21 -6.89 -6.89
C TYR A 394 0.58 -7.06 -5.51
N ASP A 395 0.11 -8.26 -5.22
CA ASP A 395 -0.70 -8.58 -4.05
C ASP A 395 -0.19 -9.83 -3.32
N LEU A 396 -0.57 -9.99 -2.06
CA LEU A 396 -0.20 -11.14 -1.25
C LEU A 396 -0.78 -12.43 -1.84
N ILE A 397 -0.12 -13.56 -1.58
CA ILE A 397 -0.66 -14.88 -1.92
C ILE A 397 -1.34 -15.44 -0.67
N ASP A 398 -2.58 -15.03 -0.44
CA ASP A 398 -3.34 -15.40 0.76
C ASP A 398 -4.82 -15.70 0.50
N ASN A 399 -5.25 -15.67 -0.77
CA ASN A 399 -6.61 -15.87 -1.27
C ASN A 399 -7.54 -14.65 -1.13
N GLU A 400 -7.05 -13.48 -0.73
CA GLU A 400 -7.80 -12.21 -0.76
C GLU A 400 -7.72 -11.58 -2.16
N LYS A 401 -8.54 -12.07 -3.10
CA LYS A 401 -8.47 -11.69 -4.52
C LYS A 401 -9.80 -11.25 -5.12
N GLY A 402 -9.73 -10.63 -6.29
CA GLY A 402 -10.92 -10.20 -7.04
C GLY A 402 -11.48 -8.86 -6.56
N LEU A 403 -12.78 -8.67 -6.76
CA LEU A 403 -13.46 -7.45 -6.33
C LEU A 403 -13.84 -7.59 -4.85
N HIS A 404 -13.40 -6.64 -4.03
CA HIS A 404 -13.84 -6.52 -2.65
C HIS A 404 -15.37 -6.35 -2.62
N PRO A 405 -16.12 -6.96 -1.69
CA PRO A 405 -17.58 -6.98 -1.73
C PRO A 405 -18.25 -5.68 -1.27
N ILE A 406 -17.53 -4.82 -0.53
CA ILE A 406 -18.05 -3.50 -0.11
C ILE A 406 -17.82 -2.49 -1.23
N ASP A 407 -18.91 -1.92 -1.72
CA ASP A 407 -18.91 -0.92 -2.79
C ASP A 407 -18.88 0.52 -2.29
N VAL A 408 -18.44 1.40 -3.18
CA VAL A 408 -18.57 2.84 -3.05
C VAL A 408 -19.45 3.33 -4.20
N ASN A 409 -20.74 3.54 -3.91
CA ASN A 409 -21.76 3.94 -4.89
C ASN A 409 -21.83 3.00 -6.13
N GLY A 410 -21.61 1.71 -5.91
CA GLY A 410 -21.60 0.66 -6.92
C GLY A 410 -20.23 0.39 -7.56
N ALA A 411 -19.18 1.14 -7.22
CA ALA A 411 -17.80 0.80 -7.61
C ALA A 411 -17.17 -0.14 -6.57
N LEU A 412 -16.59 -1.25 -7.03
CA LEU A 412 -15.85 -2.18 -6.17
C LEU A 412 -14.34 -1.99 -6.35
N PHE A 413 -13.59 -2.07 -5.25
CA PHE A 413 -12.14 -2.06 -5.28
C PHE A 413 -11.60 -3.43 -5.72
N TYR A 414 -10.55 -3.46 -6.54
CA TYR A 414 -9.95 -4.70 -7.03
C TYR A 414 -8.70 -5.06 -6.22
N LEU A 415 -8.75 -6.15 -5.44
CA LEU A 415 -7.71 -6.59 -4.52
C LEU A 415 -6.53 -7.29 -5.19
N GLY A 416 -6.70 -7.84 -6.40
CA GLY A 416 -5.63 -8.54 -7.11
C GLY A 416 -5.99 -9.97 -7.50
N ASN A 417 -4.96 -10.81 -7.73
CA ASN A 417 -5.06 -12.18 -8.25
C ASN A 417 -4.12 -13.20 -7.56
N ASP A 418 -3.64 -12.93 -6.35
CA ASP A 418 -2.58 -13.67 -5.67
C ASP A 418 -1.28 -13.74 -6.50
N THR A 419 -0.80 -12.61 -7.00
CA THR A 419 0.39 -12.57 -7.89
C THR A 419 1.72 -12.67 -7.16
N GLY A 420 1.73 -12.39 -5.85
CA GLY A 420 2.92 -12.27 -5.03
C GLY A 420 3.54 -10.88 -5.11
N LEU A 421 4.15 -10.47 -3.99
CA LEU A 421 4.74 -9.14 -3.88
C LEU A 421 5.99 -8.99 -4.76
N LYS A 422 6.10 -7.80 -5.36
CA LYS A 422 7.29 -7.30 -6.03
C LYS A 422 7.64 -5.93 -5.45
N HIS A 423 8.91 -5.58 -5.54
CA HIS A 423 9.47 -4.31 -5.06
C HIS A 423 10.12 -3.52 -6.19
N SER A 424 9.85 -3.93 -7.44
CA SER A 424 10.34 -3.27 -8.63
C SER A 424 9.43 -3.48 -9.83
N PHE A 425 9.44 -2.51 -10.73
CA PHE A 425 8.69 -2.53 -11.99
C PHE A 425 9.49 -1.83 -13.08
N ILE A 426 9.54 -2.42 -14.28
CA ILE A 426 10.19 -1.81 -15.45
C ILE A 426 9.10 -1.44 -16.45
N ASP A 427 8.84 -0.14 -16.60
CA ASP A 427 7.98 0.37 -17.66
C ASP A 427 8.79 0.50 -18.95
N SER A 428 8.46 -0.30 -19.97
CA SER A 428 9.09 -0.28 -21.30
C SER A 428 8.19 0.32 -22.38
N THR A 429 7.09 0.97 -21.98
CA THR A 429 6.12 1.58 -22.89
C THR A 429 6.28 3.10 -23.02
N VAL A 430 7.28 3.65 -22.34
CA VAL A 430 7.61 5.08 -22.32
C VAL A 430 8.40 5.52 -23.55
N GLN A 431 8.38 6.82 -23.82
CA GLN A 431 9.12 7.46 -24.89
C GLN A 431 10.19 8.38 -24.32
N ASN A 432 11.41 8.31 -24.86
CA ASN A 432 12.48 9.20 -24.43
C ASN A 432 12.12 10.67 -24.66
N GLY A 433 12.54 11.54 -23.74
CA GLY A 433 12.26 12.98 -23.77
C GLY A 433 10.87 13.37 -23.23
N GLN A 434 9.94 12.42 -23.07
CA GLN A 434 8.66 12.65 -22.39
C GLN A 434 8.84 12.55 -20.88
N THR A 435 8.47 13.60 -20.14
CA THR A 435 8.38 13.51 -18.69
C THR A 435 7.15 12.70 -18.29
N TYR A 436 7.36 11.74 -17.40
CA TYR A 436 6.34 10.90 -16.79
C TYR A 436 6.33 11.08 -15.28
N TYR A 437 5.13 10.92 -14.72
CA TYR A 437 4.86 10.95 -13.29
C TYR A 437 4.49 9.55 -12.85
N TYR A 438 5.19 9.03 -11.85
CA TYR A 438 4.95 7.70 -11.30
C TYR A 438 4.55 7.77 -9.84
N ALA A 439 3.73 6.81 -9.40
CA ALA A 439 3.42 6.60 -8.00
C ALA A 439 3.32 5.11 -7.67
N VAL A 440 3.77 4.74 -6.48
CA VAL A 440 3.53 3.42 -5.87
C VAL A 440 2.60 3.63 -4.69
N SER A 441 1.38 3.10 -4.81
CA SER A 441 0.39 3.17 -3.75
C SER A 441 0.27 1.81 -3.07
N ALA A 442 0.45 1.76 -1.76
CA ALA A 442 0.17 0.57 -0.96
C ALA A 442 -1.31 0.57 -0.57
N TYR A 443 -1.95 -0.59 -0.54
CA TYR A 443 -3.36 -0.71 -0.14
C TYR A 443 -3.58 -1.83 0.87
N ASP A 444 -4.65 -1.68 1.65
CA ASP A 444 -5.08 -2.65 2.65
C ASP A 444 -6.19 -3.58 2.14
N LYS A 445 -6.58 -4.55 2.97
CA LYS A 445 -7.63 -5.54 2.67
C LYS A 445 -9.05 -4.98 2.78
N GLY A 446 -9.24 -3.80 3.36
CA GLY A 446 -10.53 -3.38 3.91
C GLY A 446 -10.98 -4.28 5.07
N PHE A 447 -12.30 -4.29 5.31
CA PHE A 447 -12.95 -5.14 6.29
C PHE A 447 -14.33 -5.53 5.82
N THR A 448 -14.72 -6.78 6.11
CA THR A 448 -16.03 -7.31 5.77
C THR A 448 -16.60 -8.12 6.94
N THR A 449 -17.89 -7.98 7.15
CA THR A 449 -18.71 -8.80 8.01
C THR A 449 -20.03 -9.10 7.29
N ILE A 450 -20.78 -10.08 7.79
CA ILE A 450 -22.08 -10.45 7.25
C ILE A 450 -23.09 -10.18 8.34
N ASN A 451 -24.09 -9.35 8.03
CA ASN A 451 -25.17 -9.07 8.97
C ASN A 451 -26.15 -10.25 9.05
N ILE A 452 -27.14 -10.14 9.94
CA ILE A 452 -28.13 -11.20 10.19
C ILE A 452 -28.97 -11.53 8.94
N GLU A 453 -29.08 -10.59 8.01
CA GLU A 453 -29.82 -10.73 6.74
C GLU A 453 -28.98 -11.34 5.61
N GLY A 454 -27.67 -11.55 5.83
CA GLY A 454 -26.76 -12.16 4.87
C GLY A 454 -26.14 -11.17 3.89
N SER A 455 -26.30 -9.85 4.06
CA SER A 455 -25.60 -8.84 3.27
C SER A 455 -24.23 -8.51 3.85
N PHE A 456 -23.28 -8.19 2.98
CA PHE A 456 -21.96 -7.71 3.38
C PHE A 456 -22.06 -6.29 3.93
N GLU A 457 -21.43 -6.08 5.08
CA GLU A 457 -21.18 -4.78 5.68
C GLU A 457 -19.69 -4.65 5.96
N GLY A 458 -19.17 -3.43 6.02
CA GLY A 458 -17.76 -3.22 6.35
C GLY A 458 -17.18 -1.97 5.71
N ILE A 459 -15.85 -1.98 5.58
CA ILE A 459 -15.06 -0.82 5.14
C ILE A 459 -14.35 -1.20 3.85
N PRO A 460 -14.51 -0.41 2.76
CA PRO A 460 -13.78 -0.68 1.53
C PRO A 460 -12.27 -0.45 1.74
N PRO A 461 -11.41 -1.16 0.97
CA PRO A 461 -9.97 -0.96 0.99
C PRO A 461 -9.54 0.50 0.85
N SER A 462 -8.49 0.88 1.58
CA SER A 462 -7.82 2.18 1.42
C SER A 462 -6.47 2.04 0.75
N GLU A 463 -6.08 3.03 -0.05
CA GLU A 463 -4.77 3.09 -0.73
C GLU A 463 -3.98 4.34 -0.30
N THR A 464 -2.64 4.29 -0.26
CA THR A 464 -1.83 5.45 0.17
C THR A 464 -1.98 6.63 -0.80
N THR A 465 -1.93 7.86 -0.26
CA THR A 465 -1.97 9.06 -1.10
C THR A 465 -0.73 9.15 -1.99
N THR A 466 -0.87 9.73 -3.19
CA THR A 466 0.18 9.82 -4.21
C THR A 466 0.29 11.27 -4.71
N ILE A 467 0.78 12.16 -3.85
CA ILE A 467 0.69 13.61 -4.07
C ILE A 467 1.93 14.13 -4.79
N LEU A 468 1.72 14.86 -5.88
CA LEU A 468 2.73 15.68 -6.53
C LEU A 468 2.29 17.14 -6.44
N LYS A 469 3.15 18.00 -5.88
CA LYS A 469 2.82 19.43 -5.73
C LYS A 469 3.46 20.21 -6.87
N GLN A 470 2.64 20.91 -7.65
CA GLN A 470 3.11 21.82 -8.69
C GLN A 470 3.01 23.26 -8.20
N ASP A 471 4.09 24.03 -8.32
CA ASP A 471 4.06 25.46 -8.03
C ASP A 471 3.60 26.30 -9.24
N ILE A 472 3.46 27.61 -9.03
CA ILE A 472 3.06 28.56 -10.09
C ILE A 472 4.02 28.61 -11.28
N ASN A 473 5.28 28.17 -11.12
CA ASN A 473 6.28 28.11 -12.18
C ASN A 473 6.29 26.75 -12.90
N GLY A 474 5.41 25.82 -12.49
CA GLY A 474 5.32 24.49 -13.03
C GLY A 474 6.45 23.55 -12.61
N ILE A 475 7.13 23.85 -11.50
CA ILE A 475 8.08 22.95 -10.85
C ILE A 475 7.28 21.97 -9.99
N VAL A 476 7.55 20.68 -10.17
CA VAL A 476 6.86 19.61 -9.45
C VAL A 476 7.74 19.07 -8.33
N THR A 477 7.19 19.01 -7.12
CA THR A 477 7.80 18.36 -5.95
C THR A 477 7.13 17.02 -5.70
N SER A 478 7.92 15.95 -5.63
CA SER A 478 7.46 14.60 -5.33
C SER A 478 7.38 14.32 -3.83
N ASP A 479 6.37 13.55 -3.44
CA ASP A 479 6.29 12.83 -2.17
C ASP A 479 7.12 11.53 -2.22
N ILE A 480 7.38 10.89 -1.08
CA ILE A 480 8.28 9.74 -0.93
C ILE A 480 7.90 8.53 -1.78
N ASN A 481 6.61 8.38 -2.12
CA ASN A 481 6.09 7.28 -2.94
C ASN A 481 5.78 7.70 -4.39
N THR A 482 6.25 8.87 -4.81
CA THR A 482 6.04 9.42 -6.17
C THR A 482 7.37 9.81 -6.80
N ALA A 483 7.43 9.84 -8.13
CA ALA A 483 8.62 10.24 -8.86
C ALA A 483 8.27 10.97 -10.15
N VAL A 484 9.10 11.96 -10.52
CA VAL A 484 9.06 12.65 -11.81
C VAL A 484 10.30 12.24 -12.58
N ILE A 485 10.14 11.68 -13.78
CA ILE A 485 11.28 11.14 -14.52
C ILE A 485 11.08 11.30 -16.03
N THR A 486 12.18 11.60 -16.72
CA THR A 486 12.21 11.65 -18.19
C THR A 486 13.21 10.59 -18.65
N PRO A 487 12.77 9.53 -19.35
CA PRO A 487 13.69 8.53 -19.89
C PRO A 487 14.54 9.15 -20.99
N THR A 488 15.80 8.76 -21.05
CA THR A 488 16.79 9.31 -21.97
C THR A 488 17.60 8.19 -22.62
N ALA A 489 18.04 8.45 -23.85
CA ALA A 489 18.98 7.58 -24.54
C ALA A 489 20.38 7.80 -23.95
N PRO A 490 21.20 6.74 -23.77
CA PRO A 490 22.54 6.86 -23.23
C PRO A 490 23.49 7.53 -24.21
N ALA A 491 24.66 7.93 -23.71
CA ALA A 491 25.69 8.51 -24.55
C ALA A 491 26.25 7.50 -25.56
N ALA A 492 26.72 8.00 -26.70
CA ALA A 492 27.42 7.17 -27.68
C ALA A 492 28.60 6.43 -27.03
N GLY A 493 28.71 5.12 -27.26
CA GLY A 493 29.74 4.27 -26.65
C GLY A 493 29.41 3.74 -25.26
N TYR A 494 28.23 4.02 -24.71
CA TYR A 494 27.78 3.44 -23.44
C TYR A 494 27.81 1.92 -23.46
N VAL A 495 28.35 1.35 -22.37
CA VAL A 495 28.34 -0.09 -22.07
C VAL A 495 27.59 -0.29 -20.75
N PRO A 496 26.47 -1.04 -20.75
CA PRO A 496 25.69 -1.27 -19.53
C PRO A 496 26.45 -2.14 -18.52
N PRO A 497 26.08 -2.07 -17.23
CA PRO A 497 26.64 -2.94 -16.21
C PRO A 497 26.23 -4.41 -16.48
N GLN A 498 27.02 -5.36 -16.00
CA GLN A 498 26.80 -6.79 -16.25
C GLN A 498 27.15 -7.65 -15.04
N ILE A 499 26.46 -8.79 -14.94
CA ILE A 499 26.86 -9.91 -14.08
C ILE A 499 27.84 -10.77 -14.89
N GLN A 500 29.11 -10.83 -14.46
CA GLN A 500 30.18 -11.54 -15.19
C GLN A 500 30.21 -13.04 -14.90
N SER A 501 29.91 -13.42 -13.66
CA SER A 501 29.88 -14.80 -13.19
C SER A 501 28.67 -14.99 -12.29
N PHE A 502 28.10 -16.19 -12.30
CA PHE A 502 27.02 -16.59 -11.42
C PHE A 502 27.14 -18.10 -11.17
N GLU A 503 27.48 -18.47 -9.94
CA GLU A 503 27.69 -19.85 -9.53
C GLU A 503 26.87 -20.14 -8.28
N GLY A 504 26.19 -21.29 -8.26
CA GLY A 504 25.44 -21.77 -7.10
C GLY A 504 26.14 -22.97 -6.48
N SER A 505 25.88 -23.20 -5.19
CA SER A 505 26.37 -24.35 -4.44
C SER A 505 25.24 -25.01 -3.65
N GLY A 506 25.40 -26.30 -3.36
CA GLY A 506 24.45 -27.07 -2.57
C GLY A 506 23.37 -27.76 -3.39
N PRO A 507 22.52 -28.57 -2.73
CA PRO A 507 21.52 -29.39 -3.41
C PRO A 507 20.13 -28.74 -3.51
N GLY A 508 19.93 -27.52 -2.98
CA GLY A 508 18.65 -26.83 -3.04
C GLY A 508 18.10 -26.77 -4.46
N THR A 509 16.83 -27.10 -4.64
CA THR A 509 16.18 -27.15 -5.97
C THR A 509 15.44 -25.87 -6.31
N GLY A 510 15.51 -24.87 -5.43
CA GLY A 510 15.07 -23.52 -5.68
C GLY A 510 15.85 -22.83 -6.80
N THR A 511 15.36 -21.66 -7.23
CA THR A 511 16.00 -20.86 -8.28
C THR A 511 16.34 -19.47 -7.77
N VAL A 512 17.49 -18.96 -8.17
CA VAL A 512 17.94 -17.59 -7.88
C VAL A 512 18.20 -16.88 -9.20
N SER A 513 17.60 -15.71 -9.39
CA SER A 513 17.85 -14.84 -10.55
C SER A 513 18.20 -13.43 -10.11
N LEU A 514 19.16 -12.83 -10.81
CA LEU A 514 19.70 -11.51 -10.51
C LEU A 514 19.23 -10.49 -11.54
N THR A 515 18.82 -9.31 -11.09
CA THR A 515 18.44 -8.20 -11.96
C THR A 515 19.14 -6.91 -11.51
N ILE A 516 19.77 -6.21 -12.47
CA ILE A 516 20.34 -4.88 -12.23
C ILE A 516 19.25 -3.84 -12.49
N LEU A 517 18.90 -3.06 -11.47
CA LEU A 517 17.84 -2.04 -11.52
C LEU A 517 18.37 -0.61 -11.46
N ASP A 518 19.50 -0.39 -10.79
CA ASP A 518 20.15 0.92 -10.68
C ASP A 518 21.62 0.82 -11.13
N PRO A 519 21.90 1.08 -12.43
CA PRO A 519 23.24 0.99 -13.01
C PRO A 519 24.31 1.83 -12.31
N ASP A 520 23.95 3.02 -11.82
CA ASP A 520 24.89 3.95 -11.17
C ASP A 520 25.37 3.42 -9.82
N SER A 521 24.54 2.60 -9.16
CA SER A 521 24.86 2.00 -7.87
C SER A 521 25.73 0.74 -7.97
N VAL A 522 25.90 0.16 -9.17
CA VAL A 522 26.68 -1.08 -9.37
C VAL A 522 28.16 -0.84 -9.10
N LYS A 523 28.75 -1.66 -8.23
CA LYS A 523 30.17 -1.59 -7.89
C LYS A 523 31.02 -2.35 -8.90
N ASN A 524 32.13 -1.75 -9.34
CA ASN A 524 32.97 -2.35 -10.37
C ASN A 524 33.80 -3.51 -9.82
N PHE A 525 33.83 -4.65 -10.52
CA PHE A 525 34.57 -5.86 -10.17
C PHE A 525 34.38 -6.31 -8.72
N SER A 526 33.15 -6.15 -8.19
CA SER A 526 32.80 -6.57 -6.84
C SER A 526 32.09 -7.92 -6.86
N THR A 527 32.49 -8.80 -5.94
CA THR A 527 31.91 -10.12 -5.73
C THR A 527 30.94 -10.09 -4.56
N TYR A 528 29.79 -10.71 -4.78
CA TYR A 528 28.70 -10.83 -3.83
C TYR A 528 28.41 -12.29 -3.57
N ARG A 529 27.99 -12.61 -2.34
CA ARG A 529 27.55 -13.92 -1.94
C ARG A 529 26.18 -13.82 -1.26
N LEU A 530 25.20 -14.52 -1.84
CA LEU A 530 23.91 -14.79 -1.23
C LEU A 530 24.03 -16.11 -0.47
N GLU A 531 24.01 -16.07 0.86
CA GLU A 531 24.15 -17.25 1.72
C GLU A 531 22.80 -17.64 2.34
N PHE A 532 22.53 -18.94 2.41
CA PHE A 532 21.36 -19.49 3.09
C PHE A 532 21.72 -20.16 4.40
N SER A 533 20.83 -20.00 5.38
CA SER A 533 20.94 -20.62 6.69
C SER A 533 19.58 -21.14 7.17
N GLU A 534 19.59 -22.31 7.77
CA GLU A 534 18.42 -22.87 8.46
C GLU A 534 18.91 -23.82 9.56
N ASN A 535 18.08 -24.05 10.58
CA ASN A 535 18.49 -24.72 11.82
C ASN A 535 17.73 -26.03 12.11
N SER A 536 17.01 -26.58 11.14
CA SER A 536 16.33 -27.86 11.32
C SER A 536 17.33 -29.02 11.37
N ILE A 537 17.00 -30.01 12.18
CA ILE A 537 17.86 -31.19 12.41
C ILE A 537 18.09 -32.07 11.18
N TYR A 538 17.27 -31.92 10.13
CA TYR A 538 17.27 -32.71 8.89
C TYR A 538 17.31 -31.86 7.61
N HIS A 539 17.63 -30.56 7.69
CA HIS A 539 17.62 -29.64 6.56
C HIS A 539 16.27 -29.48 5.84
N ASN A 540 15.16 -29.71 6.54
CA ASN A 540 13.81 -29.76 5.97
C ASN A 540 12.90 -28.60 6.39
N ALA A 541 13.47 -27.50 6.86
CA ALA A 541 12.73 -26.27 7.13
C ALA A 541 12.17 -25.68 5.83
N SER A 542 10.90 -25.29 5.85
CA SER A 542 10.22 -24.66 4.71
C SER A 542 10.58 -23.20 4.50
N ILE A 543 11.11 -22.54 5.54
CA ILE A 543 11.41 -21.10 5.58
C ILE A 543 12.88 -20.93 5.99
N PRO A 544 13.83 -21.11 5.08
CA PRO A 544 15.23 -20.76 5.33
C PRO A 544 15.41 -19.24 5.46
N GLN A 545 16.53 -18.85 6.04
CA GLN A 545 16.99 -17.46 6.10
C GLN A 545 18.05 -17.21 5.03
N TYR A 546 18.22 -15.95 4.65
CA TYR A 546 19.26 -15.55 3.70
C TYR A 546 19.98 -14.28 4.13
N SER A 547 21.23 -14.14 3.67
CA SER A 547 22.03 -12.93 3.82
C SER A 547 22.73 -12.60 2.50
N LEU A 548 22.86 -11.31 2.18
CA LEU A 548 23.62 -10.84 1.03
C LEU A 548 24.85 -10.09 1.51
N ILE A 549 26.02 -10.59 1.12
CA ILE A 549 27.32 -10.07 1.56
C ILE A 549 28.11 -9.64 0.33
N ASN A 550 28.65 -8.42 0.33
CA ASN A 550 29.69 -8.04 -0.61
C ASN A 550 31.03 -8.53 -0.05
N THR A 551 31.56 -9.61 -0.62
CA THR A 551 32.78 -10.27 -0.14
C THR A 551 34.04 -9.47 -0.50
N SER A 552 33.97 -8.61 -1.53
CA SER A 552 35.09 -7.73 -1.89
C SER A 552 35.30 -6.59 -0.88
N SER A 553 34.22 -6.06 -0.29
CA SER A 553 34.30 -5.01 0.74
C SER A 553 34.10 -5.52 2.16
N ASN A 554 33.75 -6.80 2.34
CA ASN A 554 33.34 -7.40 3.62
C ASN A 554 32.16 -6.66 4.28
N ASP A 555 31.19 -6.26 3.45
CA ASP A 555 30.00 -5.52 3.89
C ASP A 555 28.75 -6.41 3.80
N THR A 556 27.93 -6.42 4.85
CA THR A 556 26.69 -7.21 4.89
C THR A 556 25.52 -6.30 4.52
N LEU A 557 24.98 -6.50 3.33
CA LEU A 557 23.94 -5.65 2.74
C LEU A 557 22.53 -6.05 3.15
N ILE A 558 22.30 -7.35 3.36
CA ILE A 558 21.06 -7.94 3.87
C ILE A 558 21.47 -9.03 4.87
N LYS A 559 20.79 -9.10 6.02
CA LYS A 559 21.19 -9.98 7.12
C LYS A 559 20.03 -10.78 7.69
N ASN A 560 20.10 -12.10 7.57
CA ASN A 560 19.21 -13.09 8.20
C ASN A 560 17.71 -12.87 7.95
N GLU A 561 17.35 -12.38 6.77
CA GLU A 561 15.95 -12.23 6.37
C GLU A 561 15.31 -13.59 6.09
N LYS A 562 14.00 -13.72 6.35
CA LYS A 562 13.28 -14.99 6.16
C LYS A 562 12.73 -15.10 4.73
N LEU A 563 12.81 -16.30 4.15
CA LEU A 563 12.17 -16.62 2.87
C LEU A 563 10.71 -17.04 3.05
N THR A 564 9.83 -16.07 3.29
CA THR A 564 8.38 -16.29 3.40
C THR A 564 7.74 -16.44 2.00
N GLY A 565 6.65 -17.20 1.87
CA GLY A 565 5.85 -17.27 0.64
C GLY A 565 6.42 -18.07 -0.54
N GLY A 566 7.56 -18.75 -0.39
CA GLY A 566 8.16 -19.61 -1.43
C GLY A 566 8.80 -18.88 -2.62
N SER A 567 8.47 -17.61 -2.83
CA SER A 567 9.16 -16.72 -3.76
C SER A 567 9.22 -15.32 -3.19
N ILE A 568 10.38 -14.69 -3.21
CA ILE A 568 10.57 -13.30 -2.78
C ILE A 568 11.43 -12.53 -3.78
N GLN A 569 11.34 -11.21 -3.73
CA GLN A 569 12.30 -10.29 -4.34
C GLN A 569 13.02 -9.52 -3.23
N THR A 570 14.36 -9.47 -3.26
CA THR A 570 15.12 -8.77 -2.21
C THR A 570 15.08 -7.26 -2.41
N ALA A 571 15.25 -6.50 -1.33
CA ALA A 571 15.54 -5.06 -1.42
C ALA A 571 16.75 -4.78 -2.33
N VAL A 572 16.70 -3.68 -3.08
CA VAL A 572 17.78 -3.28 -4.00
C VAL A 572 19.01 -2.84 -3.22
N LYS A 573 20.14 -3.51 -3.43
CA LYS A 573 21.43 -3.18 -2.80
C LYS A 573 22.52 -3.12 -3.86
N ASN A 574 23.33 -2.06 -3.83
CA ASN A 574 24.36 -1.78 -4.85
C ASN A 574 23.84 -1.95 -6.29
N GLY A 575 22.61 -1.51 -6.52
CA GLY A 575 21.95 -1.54 -7.83
C GLY A 575 21.34 -2.86 -8.26
N ILE A 576 21.35 -3.89 -7.40
CA ILE A 576 20.95 -5.26 -7.74
C ILE A 576 19.80 -5.69 -6.84
N THR A 577 18.83 -6.36 -7.42
CA THR A 577 17.82 -7.17 -6.72
C THR A 577 17.98 -8.63 -7.08
N ILE A 578 17.50 -9.50 -6.21
CA ILE A 578 17.56 -10.94 -6.35
C ILE A 578 16.15 -11.49 -6.19
N ASP A 579 15.65 -12.20 -7.20
CA ASP A 579 14.46 -13.03 -7.06
C ASP A 579 14.89 -14.42 -6.58
N ILE A 580 14.37 -14.85 -5.43
CA ILE A 580 14.68 -16.13 -4.79
C ILE A 580 13.40 -16.95 -4.74
N LYS A 581 13.41 -18.11 -5.37
CA LYS A 581 12.35 -19.11 -5.28
C LYS A 581 12.86 -20.31 -4.50
N ASN A 582 12.19 -20.65 -3.40
CA ASN A 582 12.52 -21.76 -2.53
C ASN A 582 11.38 -22.78 -2.52
N ASP A 583 11.71 -24.07 -2.44
CA ASP A 583 10.69 -25.09 -2.22
C ASP A 583 10.12 -24.97 -0.80
N THR A 584 8.80 -24.80 -0.70
CA THR A 584 8.12 -24.61 0.59
C THR A 584 7.89 -25.93 1.33
N THR A 585 8.10 -27.07 0.67
CA THR A 585 7.97 -28.41 1.26
C THR A 585 8.95 -29.37 0.63
N VAL A 586 9.53 -30.26 1.45
CA VAL A 586 10.28 -31.40 0.93
C VAL A 586 9.30 -32.44 0.41
N SER A 587 9.35 -32.71 -0.90
CA SER A 587 8.42 -33.63 -1.58
C SER A 587 9.14 -34.43 -2.67
N ILE A 588 8.53 -35.50 -3.16
CA ILE A 588 9.08 -36.28 -4.29
C ILE A 588 8.81 -35.54 -5.59
N ASP A 589 9.85 -35.41 -6.41
CA ASP A 589 9.74 -35.00 -7.80
C ASP A 589 9.44 -36.25 -8.63
N PHE A 590 8.15 -36.52 -8.84
CA PHE A 590 7.68 -37.71 -9.55
C PHE A 590 8.11 -37.73 -11.02
N ASP A 591 8.23 -36.56 -11.66
CA ASP A 591 8.60 -36.46 -13.08
C ASP A 591 10.07 -36.85 -13.31
N ASN A 592 10.93 -36.60 -12.32
CA ASN A 592 12.35 -36.91 -12.39
C ASN A 592 12.75 -38.22 -11.69
N SER A 593 11.85 -38.84 -10.94
CA SER A 593 12.05 -40.14 -10.30
C SER A 593 11.74 -41.28 -11.26
N LYS A 594 12.77 -42.02 -11.72
CA LYS A 594 12.64 -43.04 -12.78
C LYS A 594 13.80 -44.02 -12.81
N TRP A 595 13.65 -45.11 -13.57
CA TRP A 595 14.76 -45.97 -13.98
C TRP A 595 15.75 -45.15 -14.83
N ILE A 596 17.00 -45.04 -14.36
CA ILE A 596 18.10 -44.38 -15.09
C ILE A 596 19.02 -45.40 -15.76
N ASN A 597 18.97 -46.65 -15.31
CA ASN A 597 19.58 -47.81 -15.96
C ASN A 597 18.62 -49.00 -15.84
N GLY A 598 18.47 -49.77 -16.91
CA GLY A 598 17.50 -50.87 -17.00
C GLY A 598 16.27 -50.57 -17.84
N ASN A 599 15.47 -51.61 -18.10
CA ASN A 599 14.24 -51.55 -18.90
C ASN A 599 13.03 -52.17 -18.19
N SER A 600 13.12 -52.35 -16.87
CA SER A 600 12.00 -52.82 -16.04
C SER A 600 10.75 -51.97 -16.27
N ASN A 601 9.62 -52.63 -16.45
CA ASN A 601 8.32 -51.98 -16.64
C ASN A 601 7.40 -52.13 -15.42
N TYR A 602 7.98 -52.45 -14.27
CA TYR A 602 7.26 -52.50 -13.00
C TYR A 602 6.89 -51.09 -12.52
N ILE A 603 5.75 -51.00 -11.84
CA ILE A 603 5.29 -49.77 -11.23
C ILE A 603 6.12 -49.55 -9.96
N VAL A 604 6.88 -48.46 -9.94
CA VAL A 604 7.65 -48.05 -8.78
C VAL A 604 6.89 -46.96 -8.04
N GLN A 605 6.39 -47.28 -6.86
CA GLN A 605 5.74 -46.32 -5.99
C GLN A 605 6.78 -45.71 -5.06
N VAL A 606 7.02 -44.41 -5.25
CA VAL A 606 7.91 -43.60 -4.41
C VAL A 606 7.06 -42.72 -3.50
N GLY A 607 7.44 -42.61 -2.23
CA GLY A 607 6.69 -41.79 -1.26
C GLY A 607 6.81 -42.39 0.13
N PHE A 608 5.71 -42.48 0.87
CA PHE A 608 5.68 -43.30 2.09
C PHE A 608 4.58 -44.34 1.95
N ASP A 609 4.93 -45.62 2.04
CA ASP A 609 4.01 -46.72 1.87
C ASP A 609 3.08 -46.83 3.09
N SER A 610 1.79 -46.53 2.85
CA SER A 610 0.74 -46.53 3.87
C SER A 610 0.52 -47.91 4.50
N ARG A 611 0.89 -49.01 3.83
CA ARG A 611 0.79 -50.38 4.38
C ARG A 611 1.54 -50.52 5.71
N PHE A 612 2.62 -49.74 5.88
CA PHE A 612 3.51 -49.83 7.05
C PHE A 612 3.46 -48.60 7.97
N GLN A 613 2.50 -47.68 7.78
CA GLN A 613 2.43 -46.43 8.55
C GLN A 613 2.42 -46.62 10.07
N ALA A 614 1.73 -47.66 10.57
CA ALA A 614 1.67 -47.96 11.99
C ALA A 614 3.06 -48.25 12.61
N ALA A 615 4.00 -48.79 11.84
CA ALA A 615 5.34 -49.13 12.34
C ALA A 615 6.27 -47.92 12.52
N TYR A 616 5.93 -46.77 11.91
CA TYR A 616 6.77 -45.57 11.88
C TYR A 616 6.07 -44.32 12.43
N GLN A 617 4.96 -44.49 13.13
CA GLN A 617 4.24 -43.38 13.75
C GLN A 617 5.17 -42.58 14.68
N GLY A 618 5.22 -41.25 14.50
CA GLY A 618 6.10 -40.37 15.27
C GLY A 618 7.60 -40.43 14.92
N ARG A 619 7.98 -41.21 13.89
CA ARG A 619 9.38 -41.37 13.42
C ARG A 619 9.55 -41.01 11.94
N ARG A 620 8.50 -40.44 11.33
CA ARG A 620 8.53 -40.03 9.93
C ARG A 620 9.20 -38.68 9.81
N ILE A 621 10.09 -38.57 8.84
CA ILE A 621 10.77 -37.33 8.48
C ILE A 621 10.66 -37.15 6.96
N PHE A 622 10.79 -35.92 6.48
CA PHE A 622 10.94 -35.67 5.05
C PHE A 622 12.37 -35.24 4.80
N TYR A 623 13.24 -36.21 4.51
CA TYR A 623 14.66 -35.95 4.33
C TYR A 623 14.93 -35.47 2.89
N PRO A 624 15.51 -34.28 2.70
CA PRO A 624 15.68 -33.62 1.40
C PRO A 624 16.93 -34.14 0.67
N ALA A 625 16.90 -35.38 0.21
CA ALA A 625 17.98 -35.97 -0.55
C ALA A 625 17.48 -36.79 -1.75
N ASP A 626 18.35 -36.93 -2.74
CA ASP A 626 18.17 -37.81 -3.88
C ASP A 626 18.85 -39.14 -3.64
N PHE A 627 18.22 -40.21 -4.12
CA PHE A 627 18.70 -41.56 -3.91
C PHE A 627 18.77 -42.35 -5.21
N GLU A 628 19.75 -43.24 -5.30
CA GLU A 628 19.81 -44.26 -6.33
C GLU A 628 19.71 -45.63 -5.68
N ILE A 629 18.75 -46.44 -6.14
CA ILE A 629 18.57 -47.82 -5.70
C ILE A 629 19.10 -48.71 -6.82
N GLN A 630 20.27 -49.29 -6.59
CA GLN A 630 20.92 -50.19 -7.52
C GLN A 630 20.56 -51.65 -7.18
N ILE A 631 20.05 -52.38 -8.16
CA ILE A 631 19.81 -53.82 -8.06
C ILE A 631 21.13 -54.55 -8.31
N THR A 632 21.53 -55.42 -7.38
CA THR A 632 22.75 -56.22 -7.42
C THR A 632 22.42 -57.71 -7.52
N GLU A 633 23.45 -58.55 -7.70
CA GLU A 633 23.27 -59.99 -7.61
C GLU A 633 22.73 -60.40 -6.22
N PRO A 634 21.98 -61.50 -6.12
CA PRO A 634 21.38 -61.93 -4.86
C PRO A 634 22.43 -62.09 -3.75
N GLY A 635 22.22 -61.40 -2.62
CA GLY A 635 23.11 -61.41 -1.48
C GLY A 635 24.33 -60.48 -1.59
N MET A 636 24.52 -59.76 -2.71
CA MET A 636 25.58 -58.76 -2.90
C MET A 636 25.14 -57.33 -2.57
N GLY A 637 23.90 -57.13 -2.11
CA GLY A 637 23.40 -55.83 -1.65
C GLY A 637 23.85 -55.50 -0.22
N ASP A 638 23.35 -54.38 0.29
CA ASP A 638 23.57 -53.99 1.67
C ASP A 638 22.67 -54.78 2.64
N LEU A 639 23.13 -54.94 3.87
CA LEU A 639 22.36 -55.53 4.95
C LEU A 639 21.34 -54.50 5.46
N SER A 640 20.05 -54.85 5.42
CA SER A 640 19.02 -54.00 6.01
C SER A 640 19.21 -53.89 7.52
N TYR A 641 19.03 -52.69 8.08
CA TYR A 641 19.35 -52.38 9.49
C TYR A 641 18.48 -51.20 9.94
N PRO A 642 18.14 -51.01 11.24
CA PRO A 642 18.42 -51.82 12.43
C PRO A 642 17.42 -52.96 12.67
N SER A 643 17.82 -53.91 13.50
CA SER A 643 16.87 -54.85 14.11
C SER A 643 15.89 -54.11 15.04
N SER A 644 14.61 -54.44 14.93
CA SER A 644 13.53 -53.90 15.75
C SER A 644 12.46 -54.97 15.99
N THR A 645 11.43 -54.65 16.78
CA THR A 645 10.25 -55.50 16.96
C THR A 645 9.50 -55.77 15.65
N PHE A 646 9.68 -54.91 14.65
CA PHE A 646 8.93 -54.97 13.39
C PHE A 646 9.82 -55.32 12.19
N SER A 647 11.14 -55.34 12.30
CA SER A 647 12.06 -55.60 11.18
C SER A 647 13.30 -56.35 11.67
N GLN A 648 13.70 -57.40 10.97
CA GLN A 648 14.97 -58.10 11.21
C GLN A 648 15.96 -57.78 10.07
N PRO A 649 17.28 -57.75 10.33
CA PRO A 649 18.26 -57.55 9.28
C PRO A 649 18.18 -58.65 8.20
N ILE A 650 18.07 -58.24 6.94
CA ILE A 650 17.99 -59.10 5.76
C ILE A 650 19.12 -58.69 4.81
N GLN A 651 19.94 -59.65 4.41
CA GLN A 651 20.94 -59.43 3.36
C GLN A 651 20.20 -59.28 2.04
N SER A 652 20.20 -58.07 1.46
CA SER A 652 19.41 -57.75 0.28
C SER A 652 20.18 -57.96 -1.04
N ASN A 653 19.51 -57.72 -2.15
CA ASN A 653 20.09 -57.54 -3.48
C ASN A 653 20.07 -56.06 -3.93
N ILE A 654 20.06 -55.10 -2.99
CA ILE A 654 20.06 -53.67 -3.33
C ILE A 654 21.15 -52.89 -2.59
N ILE A 655 21.69 -51.88 -3.25
CA ILE A 655 22.53 -50.86 -2.65
C ILE A 655 21.82 -49.52 -2.84
N ILE A 656 21.62 -48.76 -1.75
CA ILE A 656 21.02 -47.44 -1.82
C ILE A 656 22.12 -46.40 -1.65
N LYS A 657 22.29 -45.54 -2.65
CA LYS A 657 23.19 -44.39 -2.58
C LYS A 657 22.38 -43.14 -2.28
N ASN A 658 22.77 -42.38 -1.27
CA ASN A 658 22.33 -40.99 -1.09
C ASN A 658 23.30 -40.10 -1.87
N ILE A 659 22.85 -39.66 -3.04
CA ILE A 659 23.66 -38.88 -3.98
C ILE A 659 23.83 -37.43 -3.50
N THR A 660 22.87 -36.92 -2.71
CA THR A 660 22.92 -35.55 -2.18
C THR A 660 24.01 -35.36 -1.13
N ASP A 661 24.20 -36.35 -0.25
CA ASP A 661 25.18 -36.26 0.84
C ASP A 661 26.43 -37.12 0.59
N GLY A 662 26.55 -37.74 -0.60
CA GLY A 662 27.72 -38.53 -1.00
C GLY A 662 27.90 -39.82 -0.18
N ASN A 663 26.82 -40.48 0.21
CA ASN A 663 26.85 -41.75 0.94
C ASN A 663 26.46 -42.91 0.00
N ASP A 664 27.43 -43.75 -0.36
CA ASP A 664 27.21 -44.88 -1.27
C ASP A 664 26.48 -46.08 -0.62
N HIS A 665 26.32 -46.09 0.70
CA HIS A 665 25.70 -47.18 1.46
C HIS A 665 24.71 -46.61 2.50
N GLN A 666 23.62 -46.02 2.00
CA GLN A 666 22.54 -45.49 2.83
C GLN A 666 21.77 -46.62 3.52
N GLN A 667 21.59 -46.50 4.83
CA GLN A 667 20.86 -47.50 5.60
C GLN A 667 19.37 -47.52 5.23
N PHE A 668 18.79 -48.71 5.24
CA PHE A 668 17.37 -48.93 4.97
C PHE A 668 16.80 -50.11 5.76
N ILE A 669 15.48 -50.13 5.88
CA ILE A 669 14.70 -51.30 6.26
C ILE A 669 14.11 -51.93 5.00
N PHE A 670 14.26 -53.24 4.88
CA PHE A 670 13.72 -54.02 3.76
C PHE A 670 12.52 -54.85 4.22
N ARG A 671 11.36 -54.63 3.59
CA ARG A 671 10.13 -55.40 3.73
C ARG A 671 10.03 -56.36 2.56
N ASP A 672 10.56 -57.55 2.79
CA ASP A 672 10.49 -58.70 1.90
C ASP A 672 9.24 -59.53 2.26
N GLU A 673 8.15 -59.35 1.50
CA GLU A 673 6.85 -59.97 1.79
C GLU A 673 6.81 -61.44 1.34
N ASN A 674 7.54 -61.78 0.28
CA ASN A 674 7.57 -63.13 -0.29
C ASN A 674 8.71 -64.01 0.28
N LYS A 675 9.61 -63.42 1.07
CA LYS A 675 10.75 -64.04 1.77
C LYS A 675 11.82 -64.62 0.84
N ASN A 676 12.02 -64.01 -0.33
CA ASN A 676 12.99 -64.47 -1.32
C ASN A 676 14.32 -63.69 -1.33
N THR A 677 14.45 -62.67 -0.47
CA THR A 677 15.60 -61.75 -0.34
C THR A 677 15.92 -60.87 -1.55
N LEU A 678 15.03 -60.84 -2.56
CA LEU A 678 15.14 -60.03 -3.77
C LEU A 678 14.13 -58.89 -3.68
N PHE A 679 14.56 -57.66 -3.96
CA PHE A 679 13.67 -56.51 -4.04
C PHE A 679 12.84 -56.58 -5.33
N ASP A 680 11.66 -57.18 -5.23
CA ASP A 680 10.76 -57.42 -6.36
C ASP A 680 9.28 -57.13 -6.03
N ASP A 681 8.35 -57.86 -6.63
CA ASP A 681 6.92 -57.57 -6.60
C ASP A 681 6.33 -57.64 -5.19
N GLY A 682 5.71 -56.54 -4.76
CA GLY A 682 5.04 -56.41 -3.47
C GLY A 682 5.94 -55.91 -2.34
N ASP A 683 7.25 -55.88 -2.56
CA ASP A 683 8.23 -55.48 -1.56
C ASP A 683 8.30 -53.96 -1.36
N ALA A 684 8.86 -53.55 -0.23
CA ALA A 684 9.13 -52.15 0.07
C ALA A 684 10.47 -51.96 0.76
N VAL A 685 11.21 -50.93 0.35
CA VAL A 685 12.37 -50.46 1.07
C VAL A 685 12.06 -49.11 1.72
N PHE A 686 12.50 -48.90 2.96
CA PHE A 686 12.38 -47.64 3.69
C PHE A 686 13.77 -47.08 3.94
N ILE A 687 14.05 -45.91 3.40
CA ILE A 687 15.31 -45.19 3.60
C ILE A 687 15.27 -44.54 4.98
N ILE A 688 16.28 -44.79 5.81
CA ILE A 688 16.27 -44.39 7.23
C ILE A 688 17.48 -43.53 7.60
N PHE A 689 17.30 -42.72 8.65
CA PHE A 689 18.26 -41.77 9.18
C PHE A 689 18.30 -41.82 10.70
N GLY A 690 19.47 -41.47 11.26
CA GLY A 690 19.66 -41.26 12.69
C GLY A 690 19.00 -39.98 13.20
N ASP A 691 19.30 -39.57 14.43
CA ASP A 691 18.70 -38.38 15.08
C ASP A 691 19.12 -37.03 14.45
N SER A 692 20.04 -37.01 13.50
CA SER A 692 20.43 -35.80 12.77
C SER A 692 21.07 -36.14 11.42
N VAL A 693 21.23 -35.15 10.55
CA VAL A 693 21.96 -35.25 9.27
C VAL A 693 23.29 -36.00 9.42
N GLY A 694 23.55 -36.93 8.51
CA GLY A 694 24.80 -37.71 8.45
C GLY A 694 25.01 -38.73 9.57
N LYS A 695 24.13 -38.80 10.60
CA LYS A 695 24.28 -39.80 11.66
C LYS A 695 23.62 -41.12 11.27
N PRO A 696 24.35 -42.25 11.35
CA PRO A 696 23.76 -43.56 11.10
C PRO A 696 22.78 -43.96 12.20
N VAL A 697 21.81 -44.76 11.82
CA VAL A 697 20.96 -45.49 12.75
C VAL A 697 21.78 -46.58 13.41
N THR A 698 21.77 -46.60 14.74
CA THR A 698 22.50 -47.60 15.53
C THR A 698 21.56 -48.50 16.34
N LYS A 699 20.34 -48.04 16.62
CA LYS A 699 19.33 -48.74 17.41
C LYS A 699 17.93 -48.26 17.05
N ASN A 700 16.91 -49.03 17.40
CA ASN A 700 15.52 -48.68 17.08
C ASN A 700 15.04 -47.33 17.67
N THR A 701 15.68 -46.81 18.72
CA THR A 701 15.27 -45.54 19.35
C THR A 701 15.72 -44.30 18.60
N ASN A 702 16.78 -44.39 17.79
CA ASN A 702 17.28 -43.28 16.97
C ASN A 702 16.92 -43.42 15.49
N LEU A 703 15.94 -44.28 15.18
CA LEU A 703 15.50 -44.55 13.83
C LEU A 703 14.42 -43.55 13.41
N HIS A 704 14.67 -42.90 12.29
CA HIS A 704 13.70 -42.07 11.57
C HIS A 704 13.59 -42.57 10.13
N ALA A 705 12.37 -42.73 9.62
CA ALA A 705 12.12 -43.18 8.26
C ALA A 705 11.72 -42.01 7.38
N SER A 706 12.38 -41.88 6.22
CA SER A 706 12.08 -40.83 5.25
C SER A 706 11.14 -41.32 4.16
N TRP A 707 11.72 -41.74 3.03
CA TRP A 707 10.99 -42.21 1.86
C TRP A 707 11.03 -43.73 1.80
N SER A 708 9.96 -44.31 1.27
CA SER A 708 9.89 -45.68 0.86
C SER A 708 9.80 -45.79 -0.66
N VAL A 709 10.38 -46.87 -1.17
CA VAL A 709 10.23 -47.29 -2.56
C VAL A 709 9.64 -48.69 -2.57
N SER A 710 8.52 -48.85 -3.25
CA SER A 710 7.83 -50.12 -3.40
C SER A 710 7.72 -50.48 -4.87
N ILE A 711 7.86 -51.76 -5.18
CA ILE A 711 7.78 -52.28 -6.54
C ILE A 711 6.52 -53.14 -6.66
N PHE A 712 5.73 -52.88 -7.69
CA PHE A 712 4.52 -53.64 -7.98
C PHE A 712 4.48 -54.05 -9.45
N ASN A 713 3.99 -55.25 -9.71
CA ASN A 713 3.68 -55.67 -11.05
C ASN A 713 2.52 -54.84 -11.62
N ASP A 714 2.58 -54.55 -12.91
CA ASP A 714 1.43 -53.99 -13.61
C ASP A 714 0.46 -55.13 -13.99
N THR A 715 -0.61 -55.26 -13.22
CA THR A 715 -1.65 -56.28 -13.46
C THR A 715 -2.39 -56.09 -14.79
N THR A 716 -2.28 -54.93 -15.43
CA THR A 716 -2.87 -54.68 -16.76
C THR A 716 -2.05 -55.29 -17.89
N LEU A 717 -0.77 -55.57 -17.66
CA LEU A 717 0.10 -56.27 -18.60
C LEU A 717 0.00 -57.79 -18.42
N ALA A 718 -0.01 -58.52 -19.54
CA ALA A 718 0.15 -59.97 -19.54
C ALA A 718 1.50 -60.36 -18.93
N GLU A 719 1.54 -61.52 -18.25
CA GLU A 719 2.72 -61.97 -17.48
C GLU A 719 3.98 -62.07 -18.35
N ASP A 720 3.85 -62.53 -19.60
CA ASP A 720 4.96 -62.63 -20.58
C ASP A 720 5.48 -61.27 -21.08
N LYS A 721 4.79 -60.17 -20.74
CA LYS A 721 5.17 -58.79 -21.09
C LYS A 721 5.75 -58.02 -19.91
N ARG A 722 5.79 -58.60 -18.72
CA ARG A 722 6.40 -57.99 -17.54
C ARG A 722 7.91 -58.20 -17.60
N ILE A 723 8.65 -57.10 -17.47
CA ILE A 723 10.10 -57.06 -17.46
C ILE A 723 10.50 -56.76 -16.02
N HIS A 724 10.99 -57.77 -15.31
CA HIS A 724 11.43 -57.64 -13.93
C HIS A 724 12.65 -56.71 -13.84
N PRO A 725 12.88 -56.05 -12.68
CA PRO A 725 14.18 -55.45 -12.40
C PRO A 725 15.30 -56.49 -12.52
N GLU A 726 16.30 -56.19 -13.35
CA GLU A 726 17.47 -57.05 -13.57
C GLU A 726 18.70 -56.52 -12.80
N PHE A 727 19.71 -57.38 -12.66
CA PHE A 727 20.95 -56.99 -12.01
C PHE A 727 21.66 -55.88 -12.80
N GLY A 728 22.03 -54.80 -12.11
CA GLY A 728 22.60 -53.61 -12.71
C GLY A 728 21.58 -52.49 -12.96
N ASP A 729 20.28 -52.77 -12.87
CA ASP A 729 19.25 -51.73 -12.95
C ASP A 729 19.39 -50.72 -11.81
N VAL A 730 19.08 -49.46 -12.10
CA VAL A 730 19.15 -48.36 -11.12
C VAL A 730 17.90 -47.50 -11.21
N TYR A 731 17.17 -47.43 -10.11
CA TYR A 731 16.05 -46.51 -9.95
C TYR A 731 16.49 -45.26 -9.21
N LYS A 732 16.25 -44.08 -9.79
CA LYS A 732 16.56 -42.79 -9.17
C LYS A 732 15.31 -42.20 -8.52
N VAL A 733 15.45 -41.79 -7.26
CA VAL A 733 14.46 -41.02 -6.50
C VAL A 733 14.96 -39.58 -6.40
N VAL A 734 14.13 -38.63 -6.84
CA VAL A 734 14.44 -37.20 -6.82
C VAL A 734 13.47 -36.48 -5.88
N THR A 735 13.97 -35.55 -5.07
CA THR A 735 13.18 -34.74 -4.15
C THR A 735 13.30 -33.24 -4.44
N LYS A 736 12.25 -32.48 -4.12
CA LYS A 736 12.31 -31.02 -3.95
C LYS A 736 12.95 -30.70 -2.60
N LYS A 737 13.92 -29.78 -2.60
CA LYS A 737 14.81 -29.49 -1.47
C LYS A 737 14.84 -27.98 -1.25
N PRO A 738 14.34 -27.49 -0.09
CA PRO A 738 14.59 -26.13 0.35
C PRO A 738 16.09 -25.84 0.44
N PHE A 739 16.48 -24.58 0.28
CA PHE A 739 17.86 -24.16 0.55
C PHE A 739 18.23 -24.44 2.01
N ARG A 740 19.41 -25.01 2.24
CA ARG A 740 19.89 -25.41 3.56
C ARG A 740 21.14 -24.65 4.00
N ASN A 741 21.53 -24.86 5.25
CA ASN A 741 22.69 -24.20 5.84
C ASN A 741 23.98 -24.48 5.05
N GLY A 742 24.68 -23.41 4.68
CA GLY A 742 25.95 -23.46 3.95
C GLY A 742 25.81 -23.46 2.42
N GLU A 743 24.59 -23.43 1.89
CA GLU A 743 24.36 -23.15 0.48
C GLU A 743 24.55 -21.66 0.19
N PHE A 744 25.12 -21.37 -0.97
CA PHE A 744 25.29 -19.99 -1.41
C PHE A 744 25.28 -19.87 -2.94
N PHE A 745 24.93 -18.67 -3.41
CA PHE A 745 25.18 -18.22 -4.78
C PHE A 745 26.19 -17.08 -4.76
N GLU A 746 27.21 -17.17 -5.60
CA GLU A 746 28.26 -16.17 -5.73
C GLU A 746 28.25 -15.57 -7.13
N PHE A 747 28.41 -14.25 -7.21
CA PHE A 747 28.43 -13.54 -8.47
C PHE A 747 29.32 -12.31 -8.44
N THR A 748 29.96 -12.04 -9.58
CA THR A 748 30.80 -10.85 -9.76
C THR A 748 30.14 -9.89 -10.74
N THR A 749 30.22 -8.60 -10.41
CA THR A 749 29.61 -7.52 -11.19
C THR A 749 30.67 -6.69 -11.88
N LYS A 750 30.33 -6.13 -13.05
CA LYS A 750 31.10 -5.06 -13.69
C LYS A 750 30.18 -3.85 -13.85
N ALA A 751 30.65 -2.69 -13.41
CA ALA A 751 29.90 -1.44 -13.53
C ALA A 751 29.78 -1.01 -15.00
N GLN A 752 28.90 -0.05 -15.26
CA GLN A 752 28.80 0.62 -16.55
C GLN A 752 30.12 1.32 -16.93
N ASP A 753 30.35 1.43 -18.23
CA ASP A 753 31.62 1.91 -18.79
C ASP A 753 31.37 2.62 -20.13
N MET A 754 32.41 3.25 -20.67
CA MET A 754 32.38 3.88 -21.99
C MET A 754 33.45 3.27 -22.91
N ASP A 755 33.02 2.75 -24.05
CA ASP A 755 33.91 2.23 -25.09
C ASP A 755 34.03 3.23 -26.25
N LEU A 756 35.22 3.82 -26.41
CA LEU A 756 35.54 4.78 -27.46
C LEU A 756 35.44 4.19 -28.88
N SER A 757 35.66 2.89 -29.06
CA SER A 757 35.53 2.24 -30.37
C SER A 757 34.06 2.10 -30.75
N LYS A 758 33.22 1.73 -29.77
CA LYS A 758 31.77 1.71 -29.92
C LYS A 758 31.19 3.12 -30.12
N ALA A 759 31.74 4.13 -29.43
CA ALA A 759 31.31 5.52 -29.58
C ALA A 759 31.40 6.00 -31.04
N LYS A 760 32.45 5.59 -31.77
CA LYS A 760 32.64 5.93 -33.19
C LYS A 760 31.55 5.36 -34.09
N THR A 761 31.11 4.13 -33.83
CA THR A 761 30.03 3.51 -34.59
C THR A 761 28.66 4.05 -34.17
N ASP A 762 28.51 4.41 -32.90
CA ASP A 762 27.24 4.92 -32.35
C ASP A 762 26.92 6.35 -32.79
N LEU A 763 27.90 7.13 -33.30
CA LEU A 763 27.64 8.44 -33.91
C LEU A 763 26.58 8.38 -35.00
N ASP A 764 26.40 7.23 -35.65
CA ASP A 764 25.39 7.06 -36.68
C ASP A 764 23.95 7.04 -36.15
N ASN A 765 23.77 6.75 -34.86
CA ASN A 765 22.48 6.73 -34.19
C ASN A 765 22.01 8.13 -33.74
N ILE A 766 22.86 9.15 -33.85
CA ILE A 766 22.47 10.52 -33.49
C ILE A 766 21.28 10.97 -34.33
N ALA A 767 20.19 11.30 -33.65
CA ALA A 767 18.94 11.67 -34.26
C ALA A 767 18.30 12.88 -33.56
N VAL A 768 17.51 13.62 -34.33
CA VAL A 768 16.64 14.70 -33.83
C VAL A 768 15.24 14.13 -33.64
N VAL A 769 14.62 14.36 -32.49
CA VAL A 769 13.24 13.93 -32.18
C VAL A 769 12.40 15.11 -31.66
N PRO A 770 11.15 15.29 -32.13
CA PRO A 770 10.56 14.57 -33.24
C PRO A 770 11.15 15.09 -34.56
N ASN A 771 11.19 14.24 -35.57
CA ASN A 771 11.62 14.63 -36.91
C ASN A 771 10.74 13.96 -37.97
N PRO A 772 9.85 14.70 -38.67
CA PRO A 772 9.67 16.15 -38.57
C PRO A 772 9.03 16.58 -37.25
N TYR A 773 9.35 17.81 -36.81
CA TYR A 773 8.57 18.50 -35.78
C TYR A 773 7.33 19.12 -36.42
N VAL A 774 6.13 18.73 -35.97
CA VAL A 774 4.86 19.12 -36.61
C VAL A 774 4.00 19.88 -35.62
N GLY A 775 4.16 21.21 -35.57
CA GLY A 775 3.35 22.09 -34.72
C GLY A 775 3.66 22.00 -33.22
N ALA A 776 3.63 20.79 -32.65
CA ALA A 776 3.92 20.45 -31.26
C ALA A 776 4.45 19.00 -31.11
N ALA A 777 5.03 18.68 -29.95
CA ALA A 777 5.40 17.33 -29.54
C ALA A 777 4.63 16.91 -28.28
N SER A 778 4.45 15.61 -28.03
CA SER A 778 3.67 15.13 -26.87
C SER A 778 4.27 15.55 -25.52
N TRP A 779 5.58 15.80 -25.50
CA TRP A 779 6.35 16.18 -24.31
C TRP A 779 6.41 17.69 -24.06
N GLU A 780 5.81 18.49 -24.94
CA GLU A 780 5.65 19.93 -24.70
C GLU A 780 4.51 20.15 -23.70
N LYS A 781 4.77 20.94 -22.66
CA LYS A 781 3.76 21.22 -21.62
C LYS A 781 2.54 21.90 -22.23
N PHE A 782 1.36 21.38 -21.91
CA PHE A 782 0.11 22.09 -22.17
C PHE A 782 0.10 23.40 -21.37
N SER A 783 -0.03 24.54 -22.04
CA SER A 783 -0.12 25.85 -21.40
C SER A 783 -1.52 26.42 -21.57
N THR A 784 -2.09 26.91 -20.48
CA THR A 784 -3.34 27.69 -20.44
C THR A 784 -3.09 29.19 -20.59
N GLU A 785 -1.82 29.62 -20.70
CA GLU A 785 -1.45 31.02 -20.93
C GLU A 785 -1.67 31.44 -22.40
N VAL A 786 -1.83 32.73 -22.65
CA VAL A 786 -2.02 33.29 -24.00
C VAL A 786 -0.74 33.14 -24.83
N GLY A 787 -0.67 32.10 -25.67
CA GLY A 787 0.50 31.80 -26.50
C GLY A 787 0.50 30.35 -27.00
N ARG A 788 1.63 29.90 -27.59
CA ARG A 788 1.81 28.49 -28.02
C ARG A 788 2.57 27.62 -27.00
N GLY A 789 2.96 28.17 -25.85
CA GLY A 789 3.79 27.45 -24.86
C GLY A 789 5.25 27.27 -25.29
N GLU A 790 6.01 26.48 -24.52
CA GLU A 790 7.42 26.14 -24.79
C GLU A 790 7.52 25.12 -25.94
N ARG A 791 8.37 25.39 -26.93
CA ARG A 791 8.62 24.47 -28.06
C ARG A 791 9.95 23.76 -27.86
N LYS A 792 10.02 22.44 -28.09
CA LYS A 792 11.23 21.68 -27.79
C LYS A 792 11.45 20.48 -28.70
N ILE A 793 12.67 20.35 -29.22
CA ILE A 793 13.19 19.13 -29.85
C ILE A 793 14.40 18.61 -29.07
N TYR A 794 14.74 17.34 -29.26
CA TYR A 794 15.92 16.71 -28.67
C TYR A 794 16.88 16.21 -29.73
N PHE A 795 18.17 16.43 -29.52
CA PHE A 795 19.23 15.64 -30.10
C PHE A 795 19.49 14.44 -29.17
N THR A 796 19.56 13.24 -29.71
CA THR A 796 19.66 11.99 -28.93
C THR A 796 20.86 11.15 -29.35
N HIS A 797 21.31 10.24 -28.47
CA HIS A 797 22.49 9.39 -28.66
C HIS A 797 23.79 10.19 -28.87
N LEU A 798 23.87 11.38 -28.29
CA LEU A 798 25.06 12.22 -28.34
C LEU A 798 26.22 11.59 -27.55
N PRO A 799 27.47 11.80 -27.95
CA PRO A 799 28.60 11.58 -27.07
C PRO A 799 28.52 12.49 -25.83
N ASN A 800 29.08 12.05 -24.71
CA ASN A 800 29.07 12.78 -23.44
C ASN A 800 29.68 14.19 -23.51
N GLU A 801 30.56 14.44 -24.47
CA GLU A 801 31.09 15.77 -24.79
C GLU A 801 31.05 15.99 -26.31
N CYS A 802 30.28 16.99 -26.75
CA CYS A 802 30.26 17.40 -28.16
C CYS A 802 29.72 18.82 -28.37
N THR A 803 30.01 19.40 -29.54
CA THR A 803 29.41 20.66 -30.00
C THR A 803 28.38 20.38 -31.08
N ILE A 804 27.15 20.87 -30.91
CA ILE A 804 26.05 20.77 -31.87
C ILE A 804 25.90 22.11 -32.59
N ARG A 805 26.07 22.14 -33.90
CA ARG A 805 25.92 23.34 -34.73
C ARG A 805 24.74 23.18 -35.66
N ILE A 806 23.82 24.14 -35.64
CA ILE A 806 22.57 24.09 -36.41
C ILE A 806 22.63 25.12 -37.53
N TYR A 807 22.35 24.70 -38.76
CA TYR A 807 22.42 25.52 -39.96
C TYR A 807 21.12 25.49 -40.76
N THR A 808 20.83 26.56 -41.48
CA THR A 808 19.84 26.53 -42.57
C THR A 808 20.39 25.72 -43.75
N ILE A 809 19.52 25.28 -44.68
CA ILE A 809 19.95 24.58 -45.92
C ILE A 809 20.94 25.40 -46.77
N SER A 810 20.96 26.73 -46.60
CA SER A 810 21.89 27.65 -47.28
C SER A 810 23.25 27.79 -46.57
N GLY A 811 23.47 27.08 -45.45
CA GLY A 811 24.72 27.09 -44.68
C GLY A 811 24.87 28.23 -43.68
N LYS A 812 23.79 28.98 -43.37
CA LYS A 812 23.83 30.01 -42.33
C LYS A 812 23.68 29.38 -40.95
N LEU A 813 24.59 29.70 -40.02
CA LEU A 813 24.54 29.27 -38.62
C LEU A 813 23.33 29.89 -37.92
N VAL A 814 22.51 29.04 -37.31
CA VAL A 814 21.30 29.39 -36.55
C VAL A 814 21.61 29.43 -35.06
N ASN A 815 22.24 28.36 -34.55
CA ASN A 815 22.63 28.25 -33.15
C ASN A 815 23.80 27.26 -32.97
N THR A 816 24.50 27.37 -31.85
CA THR A 816 25.53 26.44 -31.39
C THR A 816 25.21 26.04 -29.94
N ILE A 817 25.22 24.74 -29.66
CA ILE A 817 24.94 24.17 -28.34
C ILE A 817 26.16 23.35 -27.93
N GLU A 818 26.70 23.62 -26.74
CA GLU A 818 27.75 22.81 -26.14
C GLU A 818 27.08 21.78 -25.22
N HIS A 819 27.33 20.50 -25.48
CA HIS A 819 26.74 19.40 -24.72
C HIS A 819 27.81 18.75 -23.83
N SER A 820 27.50 18.63 -22.55
CA SER A 820 28.32 17.94 -21.54
C SER A 820 27.42 17.22 -20.56
N SER A 821 27.55 15.90 -20.48
CA SER A 821 26.64 15.03 -19.72
C SER A 821 27.35 13.82 -19.10
N THR A 822 26.58 13.00 -18.36
CA THR A 822 27.05 11.70 -17.90
C THR A 822 26.96 10.66 -19.02
N ILE A 823 27.63 9.52 -18.86
CA ILE A 823 27.58 8.43 -19.85
C ILE A 823 26.17 7.81 -20.02
N ALA A 824 25.30 8.01 -19.02
CA ALA A 824 23.93 7.52 -19.02
C ALA A 824 22.94 8.48 -19.73
N ASP A 825 23.37 9.71 -20.05
CA ASP A 825 22.54 10.72 -20.70
C ASP A 825 23.19 11.25 -21.96
N GLY A 826 22.72 10.80 -23.12
CA GLY A 826 23.15 11.26 -24.44
C GLY A 826 22.13 12.18 -25.09
N GLN A 827 21.37 12.97 -24.32
CA GLN A 827 20.34 13.85 -24.86
C GLN A 827 20.61 15.33 -24.60
N GLU A 828 20.25 16.16 -25.57
CA GLU A 828 20.31 17.61 -25.44
C GLU A 828 19.07 18.25 -26.06
N SER A 829 18.46 19.21 -25.36
CA SER A 829 17.24 19.87 -25.82
C SER A 829 17.52 21.19 -26.54
N TRP A 830 16.68 21.54 -27.51
CA TRP A 830 16.71 22.86 -28.15
C TRP A 830 15.30 23.44 -28.27
N ASP A 831 15.17 24.70 -27.85
CA ASP A 831 13.93 25.48 -27.76
C ASP A 831 13.43 26.04 -29.12
N LEU A 832 14.10 25.69 -30.21
CA LEU A 832 13.85 26.23 -31.56
C LEU A 832 14.06 27.75 -31.66
N VAL A 833 14.86 28.33 -30.76
CA VAL A 833 15.24 29.75 -30.80
C VAL A 833 16.66 29.88 -31.37
N SER A 834 16.84 30.85 -32.26
CA SER A 834 18.16 31.19 -32.82
C SER A 834 19.04 31.91 -31.81
N ARG A 835 20.35 31.99 -32.07
CA ARG A 835 21.31 32.72 -31.22
C ARG A 835 20.95 34.20 -30.96
N ASP A 836 20.12 34.79 -31.82
CA ASP A 836 19.67 36.18 -31.74
C ASP A 836 18.32 36.30 -30.98
N ALA A 837 17.92 35.25 -30.24
CA ALA A 837 16.68 35.15 -29.46
C ALA A 837 15.39 35.29 -30.29
N MET A 838 15.43 34.83 -31.55
CA MET A 838 14.27 34.81 -32.45
C MET A 838 13.84 33.38 -32.79
N ASP A 839 12.52 33.14 -32.80
CA ASP A 839 11.92 31.91 -33.31
C ASP A 839 12.40 31.60 -34.73
N ILE A 840 12.77 30.33 -34.96
CA ILE A 840 13.14 29.88 -36.29
C ILE A 840 11.91 29.68 -37.18
N ALA A 841 12.11 29.85 -38.50
CA ALA A 841 11.08 29.61 -39.49
C ALA A 841 10.81 28.11 -39.73
N TYR A 842 9.64 27.77 -40.27
CA TYR A 842 9.36 26.43 -40.78
C TYR A 842 10.28 26.12 -41.97
N GLY A 843 10.84 24.91 -42.02
CA GLY A 843 11.79 24.52 -43.06
C GLY A 843 12.67 23.35 -42.67
N VAL A 844 13.63 23.02 -43.55
CA VAL A 844 14.63 21.97 -43.33
C VAL A 844 15.94 22.58 -42.85
N TYR A 845 16.48 22.01 -41.78
CA TYR A 845 17.72 22.41 -41.13
C TYR A 845 18.73 21.27 -41.16
N ILE A 846 20.01 21.63 -41.09
CA ILE A 846 21.15 20.72 -41.01
C ILE A 846 21.75 20.84 -39.62
N PHE A 847 22.08 19.73 -38.98
CA PHE A 847 22.88 19.73 -37.76
C PHE A 847 24.24 19.08 -38.02
N HIS A 848 25.26 19.59 -37.36
CA HIS A 848 26.62 19.05 -37.32
C HIS A 848 27.00 18.83 -35.87
N VAL A 849 27.27 17.57 -35.49
CA VAL A 849 27.82 17.20 -34.19
C VAL A 849 29.30 16.95 -34.37
N ASP A 850 30.11 17.57 -33.53
CA ASP A 850 31.56 17.47 -33.50
C ASP A 850 31.98 17.00 -32.10
N ALA A 851 32.48 15.76 -32.01
CA ALA A 851 32.80 15.10 -30.75
C ALA A 851 34.32 14.85 -30.68
N PRO A 852 35.06 15.59 -29.82
CA PRO A 852 36.51 15.51 -29.74
C PRO A 852 37.02 14.08 -29.51
N GLY A 853 37.91 13.60 -30.39
CA GLY A 853 38.51 12.27 -30.29
C GLY A 853 37.63 11.08 -30.70
N ILE A 854 36.33 11.31 -30.94
CA ILE A 854 35.38 10.29 -31.39
C ILE A 854 35.12 10.45 -32.89
N GLY A 855 34.65 11.62 -33.33
CA GLY A 855 34.37 11.89 -34.75
C GLY A 855 33.31 12.97 -34.96
N GLU A 856 32.76 13.04 -36.17
CA GLU A 856 31.75 14.02 -36.55
C GLU A 856 30.53 13.36 -37.20
N LYS A 857 29.35 13.93 -36.99
CA LYS A 857 28.09 13.51 -37.62
C LYS A 857 27.37 14.71 -38.22
N ILE A 858 26.86 14.54 -39.45
CA ILE A 858 25.98 15.52 -40.09
C ILE A 858 24.63 14.87 -40.36
N GLY A 859 23.54 15.56 -40.03
CA GLY A 859 22.19 15.11 -40.29
C GLY A 859 21.25 16.26 -40.64
N ARG A 860 19.96 15.94 -40.85
CA ARG A 860 18.92 16.90 -41.23
C ARG A 860 17.63 16.66 -40.47
N PHE A 861 16.89 17.72 -40.21
CA PHE A 861 15.56 17.67 -39.61
C PHE A 861 14.66 18.73 -40.20
N ALA A 862 13.34 18.55 -40.05
CA ALA A 862 12.35 19.47 -40.60
C ALA A 862 11.42 20.00 -39.50
N ILE A 863 11.09 21.29 -39.60
CA ILE A 863 10.10 21.98 -38.77
C ILE A 863 8.91 22.34 -39.67
N VAL A 864 7.72 21.82 -39.33
CA VAL A 864 6.47 21.94 -40.08
C VAL A 864 5.42 22.65 -39.23
N LYS A 865 4.54 23.41 -39.88
CA LYS A 865 3.49 24.20 -39.24
C LYS A 865 2.23 23.39 -38.97
#